data_AF-A0A9Q5GJW3-F1
#
_entry.id   AF-A0A9Q5GJW3-F1
#
_cell.length_a   1.000
_cell.length_b   1.000
_cell.length_c   1.000
_cell.angle_alpha   90.00
_cell.angle_beta   90.00
_cell.angle_gamma   90.00
#
_symmetry.space_group_name_H-M   'P 1'
#
loop_
_entity.id
_entity.type
_entity.pdbx_description
1 polymer ?
#
loop_
_entity_poly.entity_id
_entity_poly.type
_entity_poly.pdbx_seq_one_letter_code
_entity_poly.pdbx_strand_id
1 'polypeptide(L)'
;MKRYDKRFICTVLGGMVLASCFSTATHAAETKVFPKYYEKKYIKEEDKATISEKVEALIKTMTEDEKLEMLGGNKEKLDKNGAAGYMVGVPRLGVPEIKMHDGPAGVTSIHETTGLPTGMVLGSTWSTDEAKKYGEVLGSDNVSQGGNWQLGTQLDVSRIPQWSRSKDTFGEDPYLNGTLGTAEVEAVQNTGAAAMIKHFAGYGSNGDFSASVTIDEQTLHEIYGTSFEKAIKEGDAASLMTSYNKVNGKWMSANDDILLGILRDQWKFDGPTCNDWGGNHEFDVGLGNDIEMPSKSYNSPDAVRAAIKAGTLTWDQVNNAIRHTLTAMGKVGYLSLVKIDPDTGLCIEEPGRTDPIALKDTYDEDVNSDVQDRNNQIAEEVAEKGAVLLKNDNNALPLANSDYAGDNKVSMIGLGAMNLISGIGGERSYGVLKYMQSPYEAVSDMIGNHGNSSTTGAAVSTVEGKVGLDVVGTTIPVDYIYQSAIGTEHGWIRVDNNNSLTTTSESVIESDDTSDSETTTSAAVTTTTDDAVTITTDDAVTTTTNAAVTIDNVIDFTTGTKDYKNGPNGTAFANGEDYTWTGYLEAPESGEYTLTLESIGGTTNAKIQLTEDGNAQSIGSSSSRQGSQWGWSNIVSTKEGMDINSNTFSLEQGKRYKITVTGIDKPSDLQDDKDLQLRMAWITPSQKKQNYEEAVAAASDSKTVVFFAWHNTSAGAGQTSNTDSIALPSDQLDLLKDVSKAVKANNGKLIVVLNTSDAISYEGDWLDDADAVLQMYYPGQAGGKATANLLLGKVNPSGKLTQTEPMKDTDTLVTDSEEDKEERGGKSNGNGSLVDINYSEGIYTGYRWYDKEEVTPAFDFGHGLSYTTFEYSDLKIKENDNNGFDATFTVKNTGDVTGSEVAQVYLGEAQVPSGVQMAKEQLAGFARIENLNPGESKQVTVTINQRSLSYWDTNSTLITRADGTQDKWKVATGERKVMIGSASDDIRLEDNIDVKDTTSGGNSSSGSSHHHSSGSSSSSASTTSDSNNGKPDSTEVAVKNKWSKNSDGTWSFINSNGEKATGWVQDGNNWYRLDTSGKMQTGWIKDTDGTWYYLSNNGAMSTGWLKDTDGKWYYLNSNGAMKTGWLEDTDGRWYYLNSDGSMKTGWFKDADGKWYYFNNSGDMATNTTIDGFEIDSTGAWIS
;
A
#
# COMPACT_ATOMS: atom_id res chain seq x y z
N MET A 1 61.47 -31.75 -6.68
CA MET A 1 61.24 -33.23 -6.78
C MET A 1 59.75 -33.39 -7.02
N LYS A 2 59.19 -34.03 -8.05
CA LYS A 2 59.50 -34.73 -9.32
C LYS A 2 58.10 -34.70 -10.01
N ARG A 3 57.84 -34.56 -11.31
CA ARG A 3 58.57 -34.76 -12.57
C ARG A 3 57.64 -34.20 -13.68
N TYR A 4 58.15 -33.37 -14.60
CA TYR A 4 58.36 -33.63 -16.05
C TYR A 4 57.07 -33.80 -16.89
N ASP A 5 56.71 -32.88 -17.81
CA ASP A 5 57.37 -32.43 -19.07
C ASP A 5 57.23 -33.44 -20.23
N LYS A 6 56.64 -32.98 -21.36
CA LYS A 6 57.05 -33.19 -22.78
C LYS A 6 55.95 -32.70 -23.75
N ARG A 7 56.11 -31.57 -24.45
CA ARG A 7 56.85 -31.28 -25.73
C ARG A 7 56.15 -31.87 -26.99
N PHE A 8 55.63 -31.07 -27.93
CA PHE A 8 56.24 -30.18 -28.97
C PHE A 8 56.68 -30.89 -30.28
N ILE A 9 56.45 -30.18 -31.41
CA ILE A 9 57.05 -30.22 -32.80
C ILE A 9 55.99 -30.49 -33.89
N CYS A 10 55.52 -29.51 -34.70
CA CYS A 10 56.10 -28.79 -35.88
C CYS A 10 56.43 -29.65 -37.12
N THR A 11 55.77 -29.41 -38.27
CA THR A 11 56.32 -28.78 -39.52
C THR A 11 55.51 -29.08 -40.80
N VAL A 12 55.07 -27.97 -41.43
CA VAL A 12 54.82 -27.59 -42.85
C VAL A 12 55.20 -28.54 -44.01
N LEU A 13 54.30 -28.67 -45.02
CA LEU A 13 54.55 -28.39 -46.46
C LEU A 13 53.29 -28.57 -47.33
N GLY A 14 53.16 -27.73 -48.35
CA GLY A 14 51.93 -27.45 -49.10
C GLY A 14 51.69 -28.23 -50.39
N GLY A 15 50.54 -27.95 -51.01
CA GLY A 15 50.12 -28.46 -52.32
C GLY A 15 48.73 -27.97 -52.69
N MET A 16 48.64 -26.94 -53.53
CA MET A 16 47.41 -26.42 -54.15
C MET A 16 47.06 -27.26 -55.39
N VAL A 17 45.83 -27.79 -55.51
CA VAL A 17 45.10 -28.05 -56.80
C VAL A 17 43.58 -28.17 -56.55
N LEU A 18 42.83 -27.24 -57.16
CA LEU A 18 41.48 -27.29 -57.78
C LEU A 18 40.25 -27.93 -57.07
N ALA A 19 39.38 -27.03 -56.60
CA ALA A 19 37.93 -26.93 -56.81
C ALA A 19 37.10 -28.16 -57.21
N SER A 20 36.10 -28.50 -56.38
CA SER A 20 34.67 -28.48 -56.76
C SER A 20 33.75 -28.94 -55.62
N CYS A 21 32.76 -28.09 -55.29
CA CYS A 21 31.44 -28.38 -54.71
C CYS A 21 31.32 -29.35 -53.53
N PHE A 22 31.06 -28.79 -52.33
CA PHE A 22 29.92 -29.09 -51.45
C PHE A 22 30.10 -28.23 -50.19
N SER A 23 29.59 -27.00 -50.18
CA SER A 23 29.42 -26.25 -48.93
C SER A 23 28.08 -26.69 -48.33
N THR A 24 28.07 -27.81 -47.60
CA THR A 24 27.12 -27.93 -46.50
C THR A 24 27.59 -26.95 -45.44
N ALA A 25 27.05 -25.74 -45.45
CA ALA A 25 27.13 -24.85 -44.31
C ALA A 25 26.31 -25.49 -43.18
N THR A 26 26.96 -26.36 -42.41
CA THR A 26 26.54 -26.60 -41.04
C THR A 26 26.61 -25.26 -40.34
N HIS A 27 25.47 -24.59 -40.21
CA HIS A 27 25.28 -23.60 -39.17
C HIS A 27 25.49 -24.36 -37.86
N ALA A 28 26.68 -24.23 -37.28
CA ALA A 28 26.85 -24.55 -35.88
C ALA A 28 25.95 -23.55 -35.15
N ALA A 29 24.80 -24.03 -34.68
CA ALA A 29 23.98 -23.29 -33.74
C ALA A 29 24.87 -23.06 -32.51
N GLU A 30 25.39 -21.84 -32.35
CA GLU A 30 25.80 -21.40 -31.02
C GLU A 30 24.57 -21.55 -30.14
N THR A 31 24.60 -22.49 -29.20
CA THR A 31 23.60 -22.61 -28.15
C THR A 31 23.59 -21.27 -27.41
N LYS A 32 22.61 -20.43 -27.72
CA LYS A 32 22.37 -19.21 -26.96
C LYS A 32 21.81 -19.63 -25.61
N VAL A 33 22.60 -19.42 -24.57
CA VAL A 33 22.23 -19.76 -23.20
C VAL A 33 21.54 -18.55 -22.58
N PHE A 34 20.28 -18.68 -22.18
CA PHE A 34 19.59 -17.65 -21.39
C PHE A 34 20.29 -17.50 -20.04
N PRO A 35 20.29 -16.29 -19.45
CA PRO A 35 20.96 -16.08 -18.17
C PRO A 35 20.31 -16.91 -17.05
N LYS A 36 21.06 -17.13 -15.98
CA LYS A 36 20.50 -17.71 -14.75
C LYS A 36 19.51 -16.74 -14.08
N TYR A 37 19.83 -15.45 -14.09
CA TYR A 37 19.04 -14.40 -13.47
C TYR A 37 18.54 -13.38 -14.49
N TYR A 38 17.32 -12.89 -14.30
CA TYR A 38 16.77 -11.76 -15.06
C TYR A 38 17.22 -10.44 -14.42
N GLU A 39 18.40 -9.97 -14.81
CA GLU A 39 18.96 -8.71 -14.27
C GLU A 39 18.18 -7.47 -14.75
N LYS A 40 18.18 -6.41 -13.94
CA LYS A 40 17.52 -5.11 -14.22
C LYS A 40 17.82 -4.54 -15.62
N LYS A 41 19.01 -4.77 -16.17
CA LYS A 41 19.40 -4.34 -17.54
C LYS A 41 18.55 -4.95 -18.67
N TYR A 42 17.83 -6.03 -18.38
CA TYR A 42 16.92 -6.68 -19.31
C TYR A 42 15.48 -6.18 -19.15
N ILE A 43 15.12 -5.50 -18.06
CA ILE A 43 13.80 -4.88 -17.91
C ILE A 43 13.76 -3.67 -18.85
N LYS A 44 12.97 -3.77 -19.92
CA LYS A 44 12.90 -2.75 -20.98
C LYS A 44 11.48 -2.60 -21.47
N GLU A 45 11.00 -1.36 -21.50
CA GLU A 45 9.74 -1.02 -22.13
C GLU A 45 9.79 -1.33 -23.63
N GLU A 46 8.71 -1.93 -24.13
CA GLU A 46 8.51 -2.27 -25.53
C GLU A 46 7.11 -1.80 -25.96
N ASP A 47 6.96 -1.38 -27.21
CA ASP A 47 5.65 -0.94 -27.69
C ASP A 47 4.63 -2.10 -27.77
N LYS A 48 3.33 -1.77 -27.72
CA LYS A 48 2.24 -2.76 -27.72
C LYS A 48 2.28 -3.70 -28.93
N ALA A 49 2.78 -3.25 -30.08
CA ALA A 49 2.87 -4.09 -31.29
C ALA A 49 3.98 -5.14 -31.15
N THR A 50 5.14 -4.75 -30.63
CA THR A 50 6.27 -5.63 -30.34
C THR A 50 5.91 -6.65 -29.26
N ILE A 51 5.24 -6.22 -28.19
CA ILE A 51 4.72 -7.13 -27.16
C ILE A 51 3.78 -8.15 -27.80
N SER A 52 2.79 -7.69 -28.58
CA SER A 52 1.83 -8.57 -29.25
C SER A 52 2.52 -9.59 -30.15
N GLU A 53 3.51 -9.19 -30.95
CA GLU A 53 4.27 -10.09 -31.83
C GLU A 53 4.98 -11.19 -31.04
N LYS A 54 5.64 -10.82 -29.94
CA LYS A 54 6.33 -11.77 -29.06
C LYS A 54 5.37 -12.71 -28.36
N VAL A 55 4.24 -12.20 -27.85
CA VAL A 55 3.22 -13.01 -27.18
C VAL A 55 2.64 -14.04 -28.16
N GLU A 56 2.35 -13.67 -29.40
CA GLU A 56 1.91 -14.63 -30.43
C GLU A 56 2.98 -15.67 -30.76
N ALA A 57 4.25 -15.26 -30.87
CA ALA A 57 5.34 -16.19 -31.11
C ALA A 57 5.52 -17.18 -29.95
N LEU A 58 5.40 -16.72 -28.70
CA LEU A 58 5.47 -17.55 -27.49
C LEU A 58 4.35 -18.59 -27.51
N ILE A 59 3.09 -18.19 -27.71
CA ILE A 59 1.94 -19.11 -27.70
C ILE A 59 2.03 -20.16 -28.79
N LYS A 60 2.60 -19.84 -29.96
CA LYS A 60 2.86 -20.79 -31.04
C LYS A 60 4.00 -21.77 -30.72
N THR A 61 4.98 -21.34 -29.94
CA THR A 61 6.19 -22.12 -29.63
C THR A 61 6.07 -22.95 -28.35
N MET A 62 5.21 -22.54 -27.41
CA MET A 62 4.95 -23.24 -26.16
C MET A 62 4.31 -24.61 -26.40
N THR A 63 4.76 -25.59 -25.63
CA THR A 63 4.12 -26.91 -25.51
C THR A 63 2.80 -26.80 -24.74
N GLU A 64 1.95 -27.81 -24.86
CA GLU A 64 0.71 -27.86 -24.07
C GLU A 64 0.97 -27.83 -22.56
N ASP A 65 2.00 -28.52 -22.07
CA ASP A 65 2.27 -28.57 -20.62
C ASP A 65 2.77 -27.22 -20.09
N GLU A 66 3.57 -26.47 -20.86
CA GLU A 66 3.96 -25.10 -20.50
C GLU A 66 2.76 -24.15 -20.49
N LYS A 67 1.80 -24.35 -21.40
CA LYS A 67 0.55 -23.59 -21.43
C LYS A 67 -0.29 -23.85 -20.18
N LEU A 68 -0.42 -25.12 -19.80
CA LEU A 68 -1.18 -25.52 -18.61
C LEU A 68 -0.50 -25.08 -17.31
N GLU A 69 0.83 -25.02 -17.27
CA GLU A 69 1.56 -24.53 -16.09
C GLU A 69 1.31 -23.03 -15.83
N MET A 70 1.10 -22.25 -16.90
CA MET A 70 0.81 -20.80 -16.84
C MET A 70 -0.61 -20.45 -16.37
N LEU A 71 -1.48 -21.44 -16.14
CA LEU A 71 -2.88 -21.21 -15.69
C LEU A 71 -3.03 -21.06 -14.17
N GLY A 72 -1.94 -21.06 -13.41
CA GLY A 72 -2.03 -20.88 -11.96
C GLY A 72 -0.75 -21.16 -11.20
N GLY A 73 -0.77 -20.82 -9.92
CA GLY A 73 0.38 -20.89 -9.02
C GLY A 73 0.95 -22.29 -8.83
N ASN A 74 2.18 -22.33 -8.32
CA ASN A 74 2.90 -23.54 -7.97
C ASN A 74 3.41 -23.44 -6.52
N LYS A 75 2.54 -23.83 -5.58
CA LYS A 75 2.81 -23.77 -4.13
C LYS A 75 4.04 -24.58 -3.70
N GLU A 76 4.36 -25.66 -4.41
CA GLU A 76 5.53 -26.51 -4.11
C GLU A 76 6.86 -25.82 -4.45
N LYS A 77 6.82 -24.79 -5.29
CA LYS A 77 7.99 -24.02 -5.73
C LYS A 77 7.99 -22.57 -5.23
N LEU A 78 7.07 -22.22 -4.31
CA LEU A 78 7.15 -20.94 -3.61
C LEU A 78 8.54 -20.84 -2.99
N ASP A 79 9.22 -19.75 -3.30
CA ASP A 79 10.42 -19.43 -2.56
C ASP A 79 10.05 -19.06 -1.13
N LYS A 80 11.06 -19.02 -0.27
CA LYS A 80 10.87 -18.82 1.15
C LYS A 80 11.04 -17.37 1.55
N ASN A 81 11.01 -16.46 0.57
CA ASN A 81 11.22 -15.02 0.73
C ASN A 81 9.92 -14.26 1.06
N GLY A 82 8.83 -14.98 1.35
CA GLY A 82 7.55 -14.38 1.71
C GLY A 82 6.65 -14.04 0.53
N ALA A 83 6.97 -14.51 -0.69
CA ALA A 83 6.07 -14.39 -1.83
C ALA A 83 4.74 -15.12 -1.54
N ALA A 84 3.62 -14.45 -1.83
CA ALA A 84 2.28 -15.04 -1.76
C ALA A 84 2.08 -16.06 -2.88
N GLY A 85 2.58 -15.74 -4.09
CA GLY A 85 2.39 -16.52 -5.31
C GLY A 85 3.65 -16.72 -6.15
N TYR A 86 3.73 -17.87 -6.83
CA TYR A 86 4.86 -18.24 -7.68
C TYR A 86 4.40 -18.96 -8.96
N MET A 87 4.99 -18.59 -10.09
CA MET A 87 4.89 -19.32 -11.36
C MET A 87 6.26 -19.41 -12.04
N VAL A 88 6.58 -20.54 -12.66
CA VAL A 88 7.93 -20.82 -13.20
C VAL A 88 8.28 -20.05 -14.48
N GLY A 89 7.28 -19.49 -15.18
CA GLY A 89 7.45 -18.87 -16.49
C GLY A 89 7.69 -19.89 -17.62
N VAL A 90 8.44 -19.49 -18.64
CA VAL A 90 8.82 -20.37 -19.78
C VAL A 90 10.32 -20.22 -20.07
N PRO A 91 11.18 -20.86 -19.25
CA PRO A 91 12.61 -20.52 -19.21
C PRO A 91 13.32 -20.79 -20.53
N ARG A 92 12.98 -21.88 -21.24
CA ARG A 92 13.57 -22.21 -22.54
C ARG A 92 13.24 -21.20 -23.65
N LEU A 93 12.29 -20.30 -23.43
CA LEU A 93 11.89 -19.24 -24.37
C LEU A 93 12.25 -17.83 -23.89
N GLY A 94 12.98 -17.72 -22.77
CA GLY A 94 13.41 -16.42 -22.24
C GLY A 94 12.39 -15.72 -21.33
N VAL A 95 11.29 -16.39 -20.96
CA VAL A 95 10.28 -15.85 -20.04
C VAL A 95 10.68 -16.21 -18.60
N PRO A 96 10.93 -15.23 -17.71
CA PRO A 96 11.33 -15.49 -16.33
C PRO A 96 10.18 -15.99 -15.46
N GLU A 97 10.52 -16.38 -14.24
CA GLU A 97 9.53 -16.67 -13.21
C GLU A 97 8.70 -15.42 -12.84
N ILE A 98 7.55 -15.68 -12.23
CA ILE A 98 6.65 -14.67 -11.65
C ILE A 98 6.61 -14.90 -10.15
N LYS A 99 6.87 -13.85 -9.38
CA LYS A 99 6.80 -13.83 -7.92
C LYS A 99 5.92 -12.67 -7.47
N MET A 100 4.86 -13.03 -6.75
CA MET A 100 3.81 -12.12 -6.30
C MET A 100 3.98 -11.86 -4.82
N HIS A 101 4.10 -10.60 -4.43
CA HIS A 101 4.13 -10.20 -3.03
C HIS A 101 2.93 -9.32 -2.69
N ASP A 102 2.35 -9.57 -1.52
CA ASP A 102 1.51 -8.59 -0.84
C ASP A 102 2.32 -7.34 -0.48
N GLY A 103 1.72 -6.19 -0.19
CA GLY A 103 0.31 -5.84 -0.33
C GLY A 103 0.15 -4.31 -0.36
N PRO A 104 -1.01 -3.73 -0.02
CA PRO A 104 -1.31 -2.34 -0.37
C PRO A 104 -0.56 -1.29 0.47
N ALA A 105 0.07 -1.67 1.59
CA ALA A 105 0.83 -0.73 2.44
C ALA A 105 2.18 -1.28 2.88
N GLY A 106 2.98 -1.68 1.90
CA GLY A 106 4.31 -2.25 2.08
C GLY A 106 4.39 -3.67 1.52
N VAL A 107 5.62 -4.16 1.35
CA VAL A 107 5.86 -5.48 0.75
C VAL A 107 6.02 -6.53 1.83
N THR A 108 5.13 -7.51 1.89
CA THR A 108 5.27 -8.64 2.79
C THR A 108 6.50 -9.47 2.40
N SER A 109 7.45 -9.55 3.32
CA SER A 109 8.71 -10.29 3.13
C SER A 109 9.26 -10.79 4.46
N ILE A 110 10.14 -11.78 4.39
CA ILE A 110 10.98 -12.24 5.50
C ILE A 110 11.95 -11.13 5.94
N HIS A 111 12.35 -10.27 5.02
CA HIS A 111 13.23 -9.12 5.23
C HIS A 111 12.48 -7.92 5.80
N GLU A 112 13.19 -6.94 6.35
CA GLU A 112 12.57 -5.66 6.72
C GLU A 112 12.31 -4.82 5.48
N THR A 113 11.03 -4.65 5.14
CA THR A 113 10.57 -3.75 4.07
C THR A 113 9.86 -2.54 4.66
N THR A 114 9.55 -1.56 3.84
CA THR A 114 8.94 -0.31 4.30
C THR A 114 7.50 -0.54 4.76
N GLY A 115 7.21 -0.20 6.03
CA GLY A 115 5.86 -0.15 6.59
C GLY A 115 5.26 1.22 6.30
N LEU A 116 4.55 1.33 5.19
CA LEU A 116 3.92 2.58 4.77
C LEU A 116 2.68 2.91 5.64
N PRO A 117 2.27 4.19 5.71
CA PRO A 117 0.95 4.54 6.23
C PRO A 117 -0.15 3.78 5.46
N THR A 118 -1.29 3.51 6.09
CA THR A 118 -2.37 2.78 5.41
C THR A 118 -2.96 3.54 4.24
N GLY A 119 -3.73 2.84 3.38
CA GLY A 119 -4.42 3.43 2.23
C GLY A 119 -5.29 4.63 2.61
N MET A 120 -5.90 4.61 3.81
CA MET A 120 -6.69 5.74 4.32
C MET A 120 -5.86 7.00 4.60
N VAL A 121 -4.63 6.84 5.09
CA VAL A 121 -3.71 7.97 5.27
C VAL A 121 -3.29 8.52 3.90
N LEU A 122 -2.93 7.64 2.96
CA LEU A 122 -2.60 8.06 1.60
C LEU A 122 -3.78 8.76 0.92
N GLY A 123 -4.98 8.21 1.04
CA GLY A 123 -6.22 8.82 0.56
C GLY A 123 -6.40 10.23 1.12
N SER A 124 -6.16 10.38 2.42
CA SER A 124 -6.33 11.65 3.13
C SER A 124 -5.32 12.73 2.71
N THR A 125 -4.28 12.38 1.97
CA THR A 125 -3.39 13.36 1.33
C THR A 125 -4.08 14.10 0.17
N TRP A 126 -5.10 13.49 -0.46
CA TRP A 126 -5.73 14.00 -1.68
C TRP A 126 -4.70 14.43 -2.73
N SER A 127 -3.69 13.58 -2.96
CA SER A 127 -2.58 13.92 -3.83
C SER A 127 -2.06 12.76 -4.66
N THR A 128 -2.10 12.95 -5.97
CA THR A 128 -1.52 12.00 -6.93
C THR A 128 0.00 11.93 -6.86
N ASP A 129 0.66 12.99 -6.37
CA ASP A 129 2.12 12.99 -6.24
C ASP A 129 2.57 12.08 -5.09
N GLU A 130 1.87 12.13 -3.96
CA GLU A 130 2.05 11.25 -2.82
C GLU A 130 1.70 9.80 -3.20
N ALA A 131 0.62 9.58 -3.96
CA ALA A 131 0.30 8.25 -4.48
C ALA A 131 1.38 7.67 -5.40
N LYS A 132 2.02 8.50 -6.23
CA LYS A 132 3.16 8.08 -7.06
C LYS A 132 4.36 7.71 -6.21
N LYS A 133 4.76 8.56 -5.26
CA LYS A 133 5.87 8.26 -4.33
C LYS A 133 5.61 6.96 -3.56
N TYR A 134 4.37 6.76 -3.12
CA TYR A 134 3.94 5.56 -2.44
C TYR A 134 4.05 4.31 -3.33
N GLY A 135 3.56 4.37 -4.57
CA GLY A 135 3.70 3.28 -5.55
C GLY A 135 5.15 2.99 -5.92
N GLU A 136 6.03 4.00 -5.96
CA GLU A 136 7.47 3.80 -6.13
C GLU A 136 8.09 3.02 -4.97
N VAL A 137 7.67 3.27 -3.73
CA VAL A 137 8.11 2.49 -2.56
C VAL A 137 7.69 1.04 -2.72
N LEU A 138 6.39 0.78 -2.95
CA LEU A 138 5.86 -0.57 -3.16
C LEU A 138 6.62 -1.32 -4.25
N GLY A 139 6.76 -0.71 -5.42
CA GLY A 139 7.43 -1.33 -6.56
C GLY A 139 8.93 -1.53 -6.34
N SER A 140 9.61 -0.63 -5.63
CA SER A 140 11.04 -0.74 -5.34
C SER A 140 11.34 -1.82 -4.30
N ASP A 141 10.56 -1.88 -3.22
CA ASP A 141 10.66 -2.93 -2.23
C ASP A 141 10.36 -4.29 -2.91
N ASN A 142 9.31 -4.38 -3.73
CA ASN A 142 8.92 -5.64 -4.39
C ASN A 142 10.05 -6.20 -5.24
N VAL A 143 10.63 -5.38 -6.12
CA VAL A 143 11.73 -5.80 -6.99
C VAL A 143 12.98 -6.16 -6.20
N SER A 144 13.26 -5.48 -5.08
CA SER A 144 14.42 -5.79 -4.22
C SER A 144 14.33 -7.19 -3.58
N GLN A 145 13.11 -7.67 -3.30
CA GLN A 145 12.86 -9.02 -2.77
C GLN A 145 12.93 -10.10 -3.85
N GLY A 146 13.25 -9.74 -5.09
CA GLY A 146 13.16 -10.60 -6.25
C GLY A 146 11.73 -10.80 -6.74
N GLY A 147 10.78 -9.93 -6.35
CA GLY A 147 9.42 -9.91 -6.87
C GLY A 147 9.33 -9.25 -8.26
N ASN A 148 8.23 -9.48 -8.95
CA ASN A 148 7.87 -8.74 -10.15
C ASN A 148 6.37 -8.46 -10.29
N TRP A 149 5.56 -8.84 -9.31
CA TRP A 149 4.12 -8.61 -9.26
C TRP A 149 3.77 -8.10 -7.87
N GLN A 150 3.14 -6.92 -7.81
CA GLN A 150 2.69 -6.27 -6.58
C GLN A 150 1.19 -6.53 -6.43
N LEU A 151 0.79 -7.22 -5.34
CA LEU A 151 -0.62 -7.50 -5.03
C LEU A 151 -1.29 -6.27 -4.41
N GLY A 152 -1.43 -5.25 -5.24
CA GLY A 152 -2.02 -3.94 -5.01
C GLY A 152 -1.88 -3.14 -6.31
N THR A 153 -2.54 -2.01 -6.48
CA THR A 153 -3.29 -1.19 -5.54
C THR A 153 -4.68 -1.72 -5.16
N GLN A 154 -5.13 -1.51 -3.92
CA GLN A 154 -6.51 -1.85 -3.53
C GLN A 154 -7.47 -0.68 -3.87
N LEU A 155 -8.49 -0.95 -4.69
CA LEU A 155 -9.39 0.03 -5.31
C LEU A 155 -10.85 -0.12 -4.89
N ASP A 156 -11.13 -1.05 -3.98
CA ASP A 156 -12.43 -1.24 -3.38
C ASP A 156 -12.98 0.07 -2.81
N VAL A 157 -14.29 0.27 -2.83
CA VAL A 157 -14.90 1.43 -2.15
C VAL A 157 -15.11 1.06 -0.68
N SER A 158 -14.69 1.93 0.24
CA SER A 158 -15.01 1.77 1.65
C SER A 158 -16.50 2.01 1.86
N ARG A 159 -17.28 0.94 1.72
CA ARG A 159 -18.74 0.98 1.79
C ARG A 159 -19.22 1.24 3.21
N ILE A 160 -18.65 0.53 4.19
CA ILE A 160 -19.07 0.58 5.59
C ILE A 160 -17.84 0.64 6.51
N PRO A 161 -17.87 1.41 7.61
CA PRO A 161 -16.73 1.55 8.51
C PRO A 161 -16.43 0.29 9.34
N GLN A 162 -17.39 -0.64 9.42
CA GLN A 162 -17.21 -1.93 10.10
C GLN A 162 -16.34 -2.90 9.29
N TRP A 163 -16.10 -2.62 8.01
CA TRP A 163 -15.36 -3.52 7.14
C TRP A 163 -13.86 -3.48 7.44
N SER A 164 -13.29 -4.59 7.88
CA SER A 164 -11.93 -4.66 8.40
C SER A 164 -10.84 -4.29 7.38
N ARG A 165 -11.14 -4.28 6.08
CA ARG A 165 -10.20 -3.94 5.00
C ARG A 165 -10.42 -2.56 4.39
N SER A 166 -11.34 -1.77 4.91
CA SER A 166 -11.47 -0.35 4.53
C SER A 166 -10.13 0.39 4.63
N LYS A 167 -9.36 0.15 5.70
CA LYS A 167 -8.02 0.71 5.91
C LYS A 167 -7.06 0.56 4.72
N ASP A 168 -7.27 -0.45 3.87
CA ASP A 168 -6.41 -0.74 2.72
C ASP A 168 -6.75 0.03 1.46
N THR A 169 -7.94 0.61 1.38
CA THR A 169 -8.34 1.48 0.27
C THR A 169 -8.18 2.95 0.64
N PHE A 170 -8.54 3.86 -0.26
CA PHE A 170 -8.36 5.30 -0.12
C PHE A 170 -9.54 6.01 0.54
N GLY A 171 -10.75 5.44 0.52
CA GLY A 171 -11.94 6.12 1.01
C GLY A 171 -13.26 5.56 0.48
N GLU A 172 -14.33 6.31 0.71
CA GLU A 172 -15.71 5.99 0.31
C GLU A 172 -16.09 6.53 -1.09
N ASP A 173 -15.23 7.36 -1.71
CA ASP A 173 -15.53 7.99 -2.99
C ASP A 173 -14.78 7.34 -4.17
N PRO A 174 -15.51 6.83 -5.19
CA PRO A 174 -14.88 6.12 -6.32
C PRO A 174 -14.05 7.03 -7.23
N TYR A 175 -14.35 8.34 -7.31
CA TYR A 175 -13.54 9.26 -8.10
C TYR A 175 -12.18 9.49 -7.44
N LEU A 176 -12.17 9.73 -6.12
CA LEU A 176 -10.94 9.87 -5.35
C LEU A 176 -10.10 8.60 -5.41
N ASN A 177 -10.69 7.44 -5.09
CA ASN A 177 -10.00 6.14 -5.09
C ASN A 177 -9.41 5.83 -6.48
N GLY A 178 -10.19 6.02 -7.54
CA GLY A 178 -9.71 5.81 -8.91
C GLY A 178 -8.60 6.78 -9.31
N THR A 179 -8.64 8.03 -8.88
CA THR A 179 -7.63 9.05 -9.23
C THR A 179 -6.29 8.78 -8.54
N LEU A 180 -6.30 8.52 -7.24
CA LEU A 180 -5.09 8.20 -6.49
C LEU A 180 -4.54 6.83 -6.88
N GLY A 181 -5.42 5.82 -6.99
CA GLY A 181 -5.02 4.47 -7.35
C GLY A 181 -4.45 4.34 -8.76
N THR A 182 -4.92 5.14 -9.73
CA THR A 182 -4.31 5.21 -11.06
C THR A 182 -2.86 5.71 -10.98
N ALA A 183 -2.61 6.75 -10.18
CA ALA A 183 -1.28 7.32 -10.00
C ALA A 183 -0.32 6.34 -9.29
N GLU A 184 -0.82 5.56 -8.32
CA GLU A 184 -0.06 4.49 -7.67
C GLU A 184 0.26 3.35 -8.65
N VAL A 185 -0.72 2.89 -9.44
CA VAL A 185 -0.55 1.82 -10.45
C VAL A 185 0.54 2.19 -11.46
N GLU A 186 0.51 3.41 -12.00
CA GLU A 186 1.54 3.90 -12.91
C GLU A 186 2.93 3.83 -12.26
N ALA A 187 3.05 4.28 -11.02
CA ALA A 187 4.32 4.32 -10.30
C ALA A 187 4.88 2.93 -9.96
N VAL A 188 4.03 1.99 -9.52
CA VAL A 188 4.42 0.59 -9.30
C VAL A 188 4.95 -0.03 -10.60
N GLN A 189 4.25 0.17 -11.71
CA GLN A 189 4.64 -0.38 -13.01
C GLN A 189 5.96 0.20 -13.54
N ASN A 190 6.24 1.47 -13.24
CA ASN A 190 7.48 2.13 -13.63
C ASN A 190 8.73 1.58 -12.92
N THR A 191 8.58 0.84 -11.81
CA THR A 191 9.72 0.16 -11.17
C THR A 191 10.08 -1.16 -11.85
N GLY A 192 9.20 -1.68 -12.71
CA GLY A 192 9.28 -3.01 -13.30
C GLY A 192 8.40 -4.05 -12.60
N ALA A 193 7.60 -3.68 -11.60
CA ALA A 193 6.63 -4.59 -10.99
C ALA A 193 5.24 -4.46 -11.66
N ALA A 194 4.61 -5.57 -12.03
CA ALA A 194 3.22 -5.55 -12.50
C ALA A 194 2.28 -5.25 -11.33
N ALA A 195 1.55 -4.13 -11.41
CA ALA A 195 0.47 -3.85 -10.47
C ALA A 195 -0.69 -4.84 -10.69
N MET A 196 -1.21 -5.38 -9.59
CA MET A 196 -2.41 -6.22 -9.57
C MET A 196 -3.49 -5.52 -8.76
N ILE A 197 -4.34 -4.76 -9.47
CA ILE A 197 -5.43 -4.00 -8.83
C ILE A 197 -6.47 -4.95 -8.21
N LYS A 198 -6.98 -4.63 -7.02
CA LYS A 198 -7.84 -5.56 -6.24
C LYS A 198 -8.88 -4.86 -5.35
N HIS A 199 -9.99 -5.49 -4.95
CA HIS A 199 -10.47 -6.81 -5.36
C HIS A 199 -11.75 -6.68 -6.21
N PHE A 200 -11.67 -7.09 -7.46
CA PHE A 200 -12.75 -6.88 -8.42
C PHE A 200 -13.81 -8.00 -8.33
N ALA A 201 -15.04 -7.77 -7.89
CA ALA A 201 -15.66 -6.52 -7.44
C ALA A 201 -16.70 -6.78 -6.34
N GLY A 202 -17.28 -5.70 -5.79
CA GLY A 202 -18.32 -5.81 -4.77
C GLY A 202 -17.80 -6.27 -3.41
N TYR A 203 -16.53 -6.02 -3.13
CA TYR A 203 -15.86 -6.39 -1.90
C TYR A 203 -15.89 -5.20 -0.92
N GLY A 204 -16.83 -5.23 0.01
CA GLY A 204 -17.09 -4.11 0.94
C GLY A 204 -17.80 -4.54 2.22
N SER A 205 -17.51 -5.75 2.70
CA SER A 205 -18.09 -6.35 3.92
C SER A 205 -17.12 -7.41 4.48
N ASN A 206 -17.26 -7.84 5.73
CA ASN A 206 -16.39 -8.89 6.34
C ASN A 206 -16.78 -10.34 5.98
N GLY A 207 -17.82 -10.51 5.15
CA GLY A 207 -18.34 -11.81 4.76
C GLY A 207 -17.51 -12.52 3.67
N ASP A 208 -16.45 -11.91 3.16
CA ASP A 208 -15.46 -12.36 2.17
C ASP A 208 -15.73 -13.73 1.49
N PHE A 209 -15.43 -14.85 2.17
CA PHE A 209 -15.56 -16.21 1.64
C PHE A 209 -16.98 -16.76 1.56
N SER A 210 -17.90 -16.18 2.32
CA SER A 210 -19.31 -16.57 2.39
C SER A 210 -20.25 -15.52 1.81
N ALA A 211 -19.79 -14.33 1.45
CA ALA A 211 -20.66 -13.27 0.95
C ALA A 211 -21.22 -13.58 -0.45
N SER A 212 -22.51 -13.33 -0.60
CA SER A 212 -23.26 -13.37 -1.86
C SER A 212 -23.93 -12.03 -2.06
N VAL A 213 -23.28 -11.16 -2.83
CA VAL A 213 -23.67 -9.76 -2.98
C VAL A 213 -24.60 -9.58 -4.18
N THR A 214 -25.69 -8.85 -4.00
CA THR A 214 -26.54 -8.37 -5.09
C THR A 214 -26.31 -6.87 -5.30
N ILE A 215 -25.98 -6.48 -6.53
CA ILE A 215 -25.66 -5.10 -6.92
C ILE A 215 -26.39 -4.79 -8.23
N ASP A 216 -27.13 -3.69 -8.28
CA ASP A 216 -27.76 -3.25 -9.52
C ASP A 216 -26.73 -2.70 -10.53
N GLU A 217 -27.12 -2.65 -11.80
CA GLU A 217 -26.21 -2.29 -12.89
C GLU A 217 -25.69 -0.85 -12.79
N GLN A 218 -26.52 0.13 -12.38
CA GLN A 218 -26.08 1.52 -12.24
C GLN A 218 -24.98 1.60 -11.16
N THR A 219 -25.24 1.02 -10.00
CA THR A 219 -24.33 1.03 -8.86
C THR A 219 -23.03 0.28 -9.13
N LEU A 220 -23.08 -0.85 -9.83
CA LEU A 220 -21.88 -1.58 -10.23
C LEU A 220 -20.95 -0.70 -11.09
N HIS A 221 -21.50 0.07 -12.03
CA HIS A 221 -20.69 0.93 -12.90
C HIS A 221 -20.28 2.25 -12.25
N GLU A 222 -21.17 2.92 -11.51
CA GLU A 222 -20.93 4.24 -10.93
C GLU A 222 -20.11 4.20 -9.62
N ILE A 223 -20.15 3.09 -8.87
CA ILE A 223 -19.45 2.97 -7.58
C ILE A 223 -18.35 1.92 -7.67
N TYR A 224 -18.71 0.63 -7.75
CA TYR A 224 -17.76 -0.47 -7.53
C TYR A 224 -16.84 -0.77 -8.72
N GLY A 225 -17.20 -0.33 -9.92
CA GLY A 225 -16.41 -0.49 -11.13
C GLY A 225 -15.58 0.75 -11.50
N THR A 226 -15.94 1.93 -11.00
CA THR A 226 -15.36 3.22 -11.46
C THR A 226 -13.84 3.29 -11.21
N SER A 227 -13.38 2.94 -10.00
CA SER A 227 -11.95 2.97 -9.66
C SER A 227 -11.13 2.02 -10.55
N PHE A 228 -11.65 0.81 -10.80
CA PHE A 228 -11.00 -0.20 -11.65
C PHE A 228 -11.02 0.20 -13.13
N GLU A 229 -12.15 0.67 -13.66
CA GLU A 229 -12.26 1.15 -15.04
C GLU A 229 -11.22 2.25 -15.29
N LYS A 230 -11.08 3.19 -14.34
CA LYS A 230 -10.11 4.28 -14.41
C LYS A 230 -8.68 3.77 -14.40
N ALA A 231 -8.30 2.92 -13.44
CA ALA A 231 -6.95 2.36 -13.36
C ALA A 231 -6.57 1.53 -14.62
N ILE A 232 -7.54 0.82 -15.21
CA ILE A 232 -7.34 0.07 -16.45
C ILE A 232 -7.14 1.00 -17.65
N LYS A 233 -8.04 1.98 -17.83
CA LYS A 233 -8.05 2.82 -19.04
C LYS A 233 -7.01 3.93 -19.03
N GLU A 234 -6.74 4.49 -17.85
CA GLU A 234 -5.83 5.63 -17.69
C GLU A 234 -4.45 5.18 -17.19
N GLY A 235 -4.38 4.22 -16.26
CA GLY A 235 -3.11 3.71 -15.70
C GLY A 235 -2.50 2.53 -16.45
N ASP A 236 -3.17 2.03 -17.50
CA ASP A 236 -2.79 0.83 -18.27
C ASP A 236 -2.44 -0.36 -17.35
N ALA A 237 -3.26 -0.59 -16.31
CA ALA A 237 -3.03 -1.62 -15.30
C ALA A 237 -2.60 -2.95 -15.95
N ALA A 238 -1.59 -3.60 -15.35
CA ALA A 238 -0.97 -4.79 -15.92
C ALA A 238 -1.81 -6.04 -15.62
N SER A 239 -2.42 -6.12 -14.44
CA SER A 239 -3.18 -7.28 -13.97
C SER A 239 -4.26 -6.89 -12.98
N LEU A 240 -5.20 -7.81 -12.71
CA LEU A 240 -6.34 -7.59 -11.82
C LEU A 240 -6.58 -8.84 -10.95
N MET A 241 -6.93 -8.64 -9.68
CA MET A 241 -7.36 -9.71 -8.79
C MET A 241 -8.88 -9.70 -8.60
N THR A 242 -9.54 -10.84 -8.72
CA THR A 242 -10.98 -10.97 -8.44
C THR A 242 -11.24 -11.10 -6.95
N SER A 243 -12.35 -10.56 -6.46
CA SER A 243 -12.77 -10.73 -5.05
C SER A 243 -13.20 -12.16 -4.73
N TYR A 244 -13.32 -12.45 -3.43
CA TYR A 244 -13.75 -13.75 -2.90
C TYR A 244 -15.24 -14.03 -3.12
N ASN A 245 -16.08 -13.00 -3.02
CA ASN A 245 -17.52 -13.16 -2.89
C ASN A 245 -18.21 -13.55 -4.20
N LYS A 246 -19.48 -13.94 -4.11
CA LYS A 246 -20.36 -13.90 -5.27
C LYS A 246 -20.84 -12.49 -5.53
N VAL A 247 -21.03 -12.16 -6.80
CA VAL A 247 -21.76 -10.97 -7.26
C VAL A 247 -22.86 -11.43 -8.20
N ASN A 248 -24.11 -11.04 -7.92
CA ASN A 248 -25.28 -11.34 -8.74
C ASN A 248 -25.42 -12.84 -9.06
N GLY A 249 -25.11 -13.70 -8.07
CA GLY A 249 -25.33 -15.15 -8.11
C GLY A 249 -24.14 -16.02 -8.57
N LYS A 250 -23.06 -15.42 -9.08
CA LYS A 250 -21.85 -16.14 -9.54
C LYS A 250 -20.62 -15.76 -8.72
N TRP A 251 -19.73 -16.71 -8.46
CA TRP A 251 -18.43 -16.45 -7.83
C TRP A 251 -17.62 -15.53 -8.73
N MET A 252 -16.95 -14.52 -8.16
CA MET A 252 -16.22 -13.57 -8.99
C MET A 252 -15.12 -14.20 -9.84
N SER A 253 -14.47 -15.28 -9.38
CA SER A 253 -13.52 -16.06 -10.21
C SER A 253 -14.15 -16.72 -11.44
N ALA A 254 -15.45 -16.97 -11.43
CA ALA A 254 -16.19 -17.64 -12.51
C ALA A 254 -17.35 -16.79 -13.07
N ASN A 255 -17.33 -15.47 -12.83
CA ASN A 255 -18.40 -14.56 -13.22
C ASN A 255 -18.19 -14.05 -14.65
N ASP A 256 -18.55 -14.84 -15.64
CA ASP A 256 -18.39 -14.52 -17.06
C ASP A 256 -19.18 -13.29 -17.52
N ASP A 257 -20.30 -12.96 -16.87
CA ASP A 257 -21.06 -11.73 -17.18
C ASP A 257 -20.22 -10.48 -16.89
N ILE A 258 -19.42 -10.50 -15.82
CA ILE A 258 -18.55 -9.39 -15.43
C ILE A 258 -17.16 -9.52 -16.07
N LEU A 259 -16.50 -10.68 -15.94
CA LEU A 259 -15.13 -10.87 -16.41
C LEU A 259 -15.05 -10.89 -17.94
N LEU A 260 -15.96 -11.55 -18.64
CA LEU A 260 -15.97 -11.49 -20.11
C LEU A 260 -16.82 -10.30 -20.59
N GLY A 261 -18.04 -10.14 -20.07
CA GLY A 261 -18.98 -9.15 -20.58
C GLY A 261 -18.62 -7.69 -20.27
N ILE A 262 -18.10 -7.38 -19.08
CA ILE A 262 -17.69 -6.02 -18.71
C ILE A 262 -16.20 -5.84 -18.97
N LEU A 263 -15.36 -6.63 -18.31
CA LEU A 263 -13.91 -6.40 -18.29
C LEU A 263 -13.26 -6.63 -19.68
N ARG A 264 -13.56 -7.74 -20.37
CA ARG A 264 -13.03 -8.00 -21.72
C ARG A 264 -13.82 -7.28 -22.81
N ASP A 265 -15.15 -7.38 -22.83
CA ASP A 265 -15.95 -6.88 -23.94
C ASP A 265 -16.20 -5.37 -23.87
N GLN A 266 -16.54 -4.82 -22.72
CA GLN A 266 -16.81 -3.39 -22.57
C GLN A 266 -15.53 -2.59 -22.37
N TRP A 267 -14.63 -3.02 -21.48
CA TRP A 267 -13.45 -2.22 -21.12
C TRP A 267 -12.21 -2.56 -21.94
N LYS A 268 -12.20 -3.68 -22.68
CA LYS A 268 -11.06 -4.13 -23.49
C LYS A 268 -9.78 -4.34 -22.68
N PHE A 269 -9.92 -4.75 -21.42
CA PHE A 269 -8.77 -5.08 -20.58
C PHE A 269 -8.02 -6.28 -21.17
N ASP A 270 -6.71 -6.13 -21.33
CA ASP A 270 -5.79 -7.09 -21.98
C ASP A 270 -4.82 -7.78 -21.00
N GLY A 271 -4.83 -7.37 -19.73
CA GLY A 271 -4.10 -8.01 -18.64
C GLY A 271 -4.84 -9.21 -18.05
N PRO A 272 -4.15 -10.10 -17.32
CA PRO A 272 -4.76 -11.29 -16.76
C PRO A 272 -5.63 -10.94 -15.55
N THR A 273 -6.66 -11.73 -15.31
CA THR A 273 -7.24 -11.80 -13.97
C THR A 273 -6.69 -12.99 -13.19
N CYS A 274 -6.56 -12.80 -11.89
CA CYS A 274 -6.16 -13.81 -10.92
C CYS A 274 -7.24 -13.89 -9.83
N ASN A 275 -7.65 -15.08 -9.40
CA ASN A 275 -8.48 -15.14 -8.19
C ASN A 275 -7.65 -14.81 -6.96
N ASP A 276 -8.29 -14.21 -5.95
CA ASP A 276 -7.69 -14.09 -4.62
C ASP A 276 -7.48 -15.47 -3.97
N TRP A 277 -6.59 -15.59 -2.99
CA TRP A 277 -6.08 -16.85 -2.44
C TRP A 277 -7.18 -17.74 -1.85
N GLY A 278 -7.58 -18.76 -2.60
CA GLY A 278 -8.68 -19.65 -2.20
C GLY A 278 -10.09 -19.13 -2.55
N GLY A 279 -10.18 -18.04 -3.33
CA GLY A 279 -11.41 -17.49 -3.88
C GLY A 279 -11.90 -18.16 -5.16
N ASN A 280 -11.22 -19.20 -5.65
CA ASN A 280 -11.76 -20.05 -6.70
C ASN A 280 -12.53 -21.24 -6.08
N HIS A 281 -13.71 -21.51 -6.63
CA HIS A 281 -14.64 -22.53 -6.13
C HIS A 281 -15.07 -23.54 -7.20
N GLU A 282 -14.68 -23.34 -8.46
CA GLU A 282 -15.05 -24.19 -9.59
C GLU A 282 -14.08 -24.08 -10.78
N PHE A 283 -14.28 -24.90 -11.81
CA PHE A 283 -13.50 -24.81 -13.04
C PHE A 283 -13.87 -23.54 -13.80
N ASP A 284 -12.93 -22.62 -13.96
CA ASP A 284 -13.21 -21.27 -14.48
C ASP A 284 -12.38 -20.89 -15.73
N VAL A 285 -11.53 -21.80 -16.24
CA VAL A 285 -10.77 -21.55 -17.47
C VAL A 285 -11.73 -21.27 -18.63
N GLY A 286 -11.56 -20.10 -19.25
CA GLY A 286 -12.41 -19.63 -20.34
C GLY A 286 -13.69 -18.91 -19.89
N LEU A 287 -13.91 -18.75 -18.58
CA LEU A 287 -14.96 -17.91 -17.98
C LEU A 287 -14.46 -16.50 -17.59
N GLY A 288 -13.22 -16.18 -17.94
CA GLY A 288 -12.61 -14.87 -17.74
C GLY A 288 -11.49 -14.85 -16.71
N ASN A 289 -11.41 -15.86 -15.83
CA ASN A 289 -10.26 -16.04 -14.95
C ASN A 289 -9.08 -16.72 -15.66
N ASP A 290 -7.89 -16.11 -15.54
CA ASP A 290 -6.71 -16.52 -16.30
C ASP A 290 -5.68 -17.27 -15.44
N ILE A 291 -5.57 -16.92 -14.15
CA ILE A 291 -4.58 -17.47 -13.20
C ILE A 291 -5.30 -17.98 -11.94
N GLU A 292 -5.13 -19.27 -11.62
CA GLU A 292 -5.60 -19.83 -10.35
C GLU A 292 -4.55 -19.73 -9.22
N MET A 293 -4.88 -19.10 -8.10
CA MET A 293 -4.01 -19.01 -6.91
C MET A 293 -4.64 -19.62 -5.64
N PRO A 294 -3.83 -20.20 -4.71
CA PRO A 294 -2.36 -20.39 -4.76
C PRO A 294 -1.87 -21.50 -5.70
N SER A 295 -2.79 -22.34 -6.17
CA SER A 295 -2.46 -23.54 -6.95
C SER A 295 -3.60 -23.89 -7.88
N LYS A 296 -3.30 -24.66 -8.93
CA LYS A 296 -4.24 -25.15 -9.96
C LYS A 296 -5.19 -26.25 -9.44
N SER A 297 -5.89 -26.01 -8.34
CA SER A 297 -6.74 -26.99 -7.66
C SER A 297 -7.98 -27.33 -8.49
N TYR A 298 -8.63 -26.32 -9.07
CA TYR A 298 -9.78 -26.48 -9.94
C TYR A 298 -9.37 -26.54 -11.42
N ASN A 299 -8.34 -25.80 -11.81
CA ASN A 299 -7.81 -25.68 -13.17
C ASN A 299 -6.63 -26.62 -13.44
N SER A 300 -6.64 -27.80 -12.83
CA SER A 300 -5.58 -28.80 -13.03
C SER A 300 -5.40 -29.15 -14.51
N PRO A 301 -4.18 -29.51 -14.96
CA PRO A 301 -3.92 -29.94 -16.33
C PRO A 301 -4.89 -31.03 -16.84
N ASP A 302 -5.25 -31.98 -15.97
CA ASP A 302 -6.20 -33.04 -16.29
C ASP A 302 -7.63 -32.52 -16.48
N ALA A 303 -8.08 -31.56 -15.64
CA ALA A 303 -9.38 -30.92 -15.79
C ALA A 303 -9.48 -30.15 -17.11
N VAL A 304 -8.45 -29.38 -17.46
CA VAL A 304 -8.40 -28.63 -18.73
C VAL A 304 -8.43 -29.57 -19.94
N ARG A 305 -7.61 -30.64 -19.93
CA ARG A 305 -7.60 -31.65 -21.00
C ARG A 305 -8.94 -32.36 -21.12
N ALA A 306 -9.61 -32.65 -19.99
CA ALA A 306 -10.94 -33.24 -19.98
C ALA A 306 -12.00 -32.30 -20.58
N ALA A 307 -11.99 -31.01 -20.22
CA ALA A 307 -12.88 -30.00 -20.77
C ALA A 307 -12.71 -29.81 -22.30
N ILE A 308 -11.45 -29.79 -22.77
CA ILE A 308 -11.15 -29.73 -24.22
C ILE A 308 -11.67 -30.97 -24.93
N LYS A 309 -11.44 -32.16 -24.36
CA LYS A 309 -11.96 -33.42 -24.94
C LYS A 309 -13.49 -33.47 -24.95
N ALA A 310 -14.14 -32.86 -23.95
CA ALA A 310 -15.60 -32.74 -23.87
C ALA A 310 -16.17 -31.67 -24.82
N GLY A 311 -15.33 -30.79 -25.37
CA GLY A 311 -15.75 -29.69 -26.25
C GLY A 311 -16.35 -28.50 -25.51
N THR A 312 -16.23 -28.45 -24.17
CA THR A 312 -16.69 -27.32 -23.34
C THR A 312 -15.64 -26.22 -23.19
N LEU A 313 -14.40 -26.50 -23.62
CA LEU A 313 -13.30 -25.55 -23.66
C LEU A 313 -12.51 -25.72 -24.97
N THR A 314 -11.94 -24.63 -25.49
CA THR A 314 -11.08 -24.65 -26.68
C THR A 314 -9.64 -24.28 -26.31
N TRP A 315 -8.68 -24.72 -27.13
CA TRP A 315 -7.30 -24.29 -26.99
C TRP A 315 -7.12 -22.78 -27.21
N ASP A 316 -8.00 -22.13 -27.98
CA ASP A 316 -7.94 -20.67 -28.16
C ASP A 316 -8.32 -19.93 -26.87
N GLN A 317 -9.29 -20.42 -26.11
CA GLN A 317 -9.60 -19.87 -24.78
C GLN A 317 -8.43 -20.03 -23.80
N VAL A 318 -7.78 -21.20 -23.79
CA VAL A 318 -6.55 -21.41 -23.00
C VAL A 318 -5.43 -20.48 -23.45
N ASN A 319 -5.21 -20.34 -24.76
CA ASN A 319 -4.20 -19.45 -25.32
C ASN A 319 -4.48 -17.98 -24.96
N ASN A 320 -5.74 -17.56 -24.88
CA ASN A 320 -6.12 -16.20 -24.48
C ASN A 320 -5.78 -15.92 -23.01
N ALA A 321 -6.00 -16.87 -22.10
CA ALA A 321 -5.58 -16.69 -20.71
C ALA A 321 -4.07 -16.46 -20.58
N ILE A 322 -3.30 -17.27 -21.28
CA ILE A 322 -1.83 -17.18 -21.30
C ILE A 322 -1.37 -15.88 -21.97
N ARG A 323 -2.05 -15.46 -23.02
CA ARG A 323 -1.80 -14.19 -23.72
C ARG A 323 -1.92 -13.02 -22.79
N HIS A 324 -2.95 -12.98 -21.94
CA HIS A 324 -3.12 -11.90 -20.98
C HIS A 324 -1.91 -11.85 -20.02
N THR A 325 -1.52 -12.99 -19.43
CA THR A 325 -0.36 -13.08 -18.54
C THR A 325 0.93 -12.63 -19.20
N LEU A 326 1.22 -13.11 -20.41
CA LEU A 326 2.42 -12.71 -21.15
C LEU A 326 2.37 -11.24 -21.57
N THR A 327 1.18 -10.69 -21.87
CA THR A 327 1.01 -9.26 -22.17
C THR A 327 1.36 -8.41 -20.96
N ALA A 328 0.89 -8.77 -19.76
CA ALA A 328 1.28 -8.09 -18.51
C ALA A 328 2.80 -8.12 -18.28
N MET A 329 3.44 -9.28 -18.47
CA MET A 329 4.90 -9.38 -18.40
C MET A 329 5.60 -8.49 -19.44
N GLY A 330 5.00 -8.34 -20.63
CA GLY A 330 5.47 -7.42 -21.67
C GLY A 330 5.36 -5.95 -21.26
N LYS A 331 4.21 -5.53 -20.70
CA LYS A 331 3.96 -4.15 -20.25
C LYS A 331 5.03 -3.65 -19.28
N VAL A 332 5.48 -4.50 -18.35
CA VAL A 332 6.52 -4.15 -17.37
C VAL A 332 7.93 -4.63 -17.76
N GLY A 333 8.12 -5.05 -19.02
CA GLY A 333 9.43 -5.18 -19.64
C GLY A 333 10.15 -6.52 -19.51
N TYR A 334 9.48 -7.60 -19.08
CA TYR A 334 10.08 -8.93 -18.91
C TYR A 334 10.18 -9.78 -20.18
N LEU A 335 9.66 -9.32 -21.32
CA LEU A 335 9.77 -10.06 -22.59
C LEU A 335 11.02 -9.71 -23.43
N SER A 336 11.95 -8.89 -22.91
CA SER A 336 13.10 -8.43 -23.71
C SER A 336 14.05 -9.55 -24.16
N LEU A 337 14.15 -10.65 -23.39
CA LEU A 337 14.93 -11.84 -23.72
C LEU A 337 14.26 -12.70 -24.80
N VAL A 338 12.95 -12.58 -24.99
CA VAL A 338 12.22 -13.31 -26.03
C VAL A 338 12.64 -12.78 -27.40
N LYS A 339 13.21 -13.67 -28.22
CA LYS A 339 13.62 -13.36 -29.59
C LYS A 339 12.81 -14.21 -30.57
N ILE A 340 12.42 -13.60 -31.68
CA ILE A 340 11.67 -14.25 -32.75
C ILE A 340 12.65 -14.58 -33.87
N ASP A 341 12.57 -15.80 -34.38
CA ASP A 341 13.24 -16.20 -35.61
C ASP A 341 12.47 -15.59 -36.81
N PRO A 342 13.09 -14.67 -37.57
CA PRO A 342 12.41 -13.99 -38.67
C PRO A 342 11.98 -14.93 -39.81
N ASP A 343 12.58 -16.12 -39.93
CA ASP A 343 12.26 -17.06 -41.00
C ASP A 343 11.03 -17.92 -40.67
N THR A 344 10.79 -18.19 -39.40
CA THR A 344 9.72 -19.08 -38.93
C THR A 344 8.58 -18.35 -38.21
N GLY A 345 8.84 -17.16 -37.67
CA GLY A 345 7.91 -16.44 -36.79
C GLY A 345 7.71 -17.11 -35.43
N LEU A 346 8.58 -18.05 -35.06
CA LEU A 346 8.58 -18.75 -33.77
C LEU A 346 9.66 -18.17 -32.85
N CYS A 347 9.58 -18.47 -31.55
CA CYS A 347 10.60 -18.05 -30.60
C CYS A 347 11.91 -18.84 -30.80
N ILE A 348 13.03 -18.15 -30.63
CA ILE A 348 14.34 -18.79 -30.50
C ILE A 348 14.41 -19.47 -29.14
N GLU A 349 14.82 -20.74 -29.14
CA GLU A 349 14.77 -21.61 -27.95
C GLU A 349 16.16 -21.92 -27.38
N GLU A 350 16.21 -22.24 -26.08
CA GLU A 350 17.30 -22.98 -25.42
C GLU A 350 16.80 -24.41 -25.10
N PRO A 351 16.98 -25.39 -26.01
CA PRO A 351 16.36 -26.70 -25.86
C PRO A 351 16.78 -27.43 -24.59
N GLY A 352 15.81 -27.99 -23.86
CA GLY A 352 16.03 -28.81 -22.67
C GLY A 352 16.17 -28.02 -21.36
N ARG A 353 16.12 -26.68 -21.39
CA ARG A 353 16.12 -25.88 -20.17
C ARG A 353 14.80 -26.04 -19.40
N THR A 354 14.89 -26.47 -18.15
CA THR A 354 13.78 -26.51 -17.18
C THR A 354 13.99 -25.59 -15.99
N ASP A 355 15.24 -25.20 -15.73
CA ASP A 355 15.58 -24.31 -14.61
C ASP A 355 15.03 -22.90 -14.89
N PRO A 356 14.35 -22.28 -13.92
CA PRO A 356 13.80 -20.94 -14.08
C PRO A 356 14.89 -19.92 -14.45
N ILE A 357 14.50 -18.88 -15.19
CA ILE A 357 15.28 -17.65 -15.23
C ILE A 357 14.84 -16.88 -14.00
N ALA A 358 15.64 -16.99 -12.93
CA ALA A 358 15.26 -16.52 -11.62
C ALA A 358 15.29 -15.01 -11.51
N LEU A 359 14.44 -14.47 -10.65
CA LEU A 359 14.55 -13.09 -10.18
C LEU A 359 15.52 -13.06 -9.02
N LYS A 360 16.44 -12.10 -9.04
CA LYS A 360 17.47 -11.99 -8.01
C LYS A 360 16.89 -11.24 -6.81
N ASP A 361 16.90 -11.88 -5.65
CA ASP A 361 16.80 -11.18 -4.37
C ASP A 361 18.06 -10.32 -4.21
N THR A 362 17.88 -9.01 -4.25
CA THR A 362 18.95 -8.02 -4.12
C THR A 362 18.85 -7.30 -2.79
N TYR A 363 18.04 -7.76 -1.83
CA TYR A 363 17.88 -7.11 -0.54
C TYR A 363 19.24 -6.80 0.10
N ASP A 364 20.13 -7.77 0.30
CA ASP A 364 21.47 -7.50 0.87
C ASP A 364 22.36 -6.55 0.05
N GLU A 365 22.16 -6.48 -1.27
CA GLU A 365 22.88 -5.56 -2.17
C GLU A 365 22.28 -4.15 -2.19
N ASP A 366 20.97 -4.04 -1.93
CA ASP A 366 20.14 -2.83 -1.94
C ASP A 366 19.83 -2.29 -0.53
N VAL A 367 20.19 -3.02 0.55
CA VAL A 367 20.30 -2.56 1.96
C VAL A 367 21.49 -1.57 2.12
N ASN A 368 21.79 -0.85 1.05
CA ASN A 368 22.44 0.43 1.14
C ASN A 368 21.42 1.40 1.75
N SER A 369 21.81 2.13 2.78
CA SER A 369 20.97 3.06 3.56
C SER A 369 20.05 3.93 2.70
N ASP A 370 20.48 4.29 1.50
CA ASP A 370 19.81 5.23 0.61
C ASP A 370 18.37 4.84 0.22
N VAL A 371 18.06 3.56 -0.06
CA VAL A 371 16.68 3.17 -0.45
C VAL A 371 15.76 3.15 0.76
N GLN A 372 16.19 2.56 1.87
CA GLN A 372 15.41 2.53 3.12
C GLN A 372 15.20 3.94 3.68
N ASP A 373 16.22 4.81 3.63
CA ASP A 373 16.13 6.20 4.10
C ASP A 373 15.16 7.01 3.22
N ARG A 374 15.26 6.88 1.89
CA ARG A 374 14.32 7.51 0.95
C ARG A 374 12.89 7.02 1.19
N ASN A 375 12.70 5.71 1.30
CA ASN A 375 11.36 5.12 1.51
C ASN A 375 10.79 5.54 2.88
N ASN A 376 11.63 5.63 3.91
CA ASN A 376 11.23 6.14 5.21
C ASN A 376 10.82 7.63 5.16
N GLN A 377 11.55 8.46 4.41
CA GLN A 377 11.17 9.86 4.21
C GLN A 377 9.80 9.96 3.53
N ILE A 378 9.53 9.13 2.52
CA ILE A 378 8.22 9.07 1.87
C ILE A 378 7.14 8.63 2.86
N ALA A 379 7.40 7.62 3.69
CA ALA A 379 6.47 7.17 4.73
C ALA A 379 6.15 8.30 5.73
N GLU A 380 7.17 9.07 6.15
CA GLU A 380 7.01 10.24 7.01
C GLU A 380 6.17 11.33 6.32
N GLU A 381 6.49 11.69 5.08
CA GLU A 381 5.77 12.70 4.30
C GLU A 381 4.30 12.34 4.10
N VAL A 382 3.99 11.08 3.78
CA VAL A 382 2.61 10.60 3.62
C VAL A 382 1.86 10.65 4.95
N ALA A 383 2.49 10.23 6.06
CA ALA A 383 1.89 10.31 7.39
C ALA A 383 1.59 11.76 7.80
N GLU A 384 2.51 12.68 7.52
CA GLU A 384 2.36 14.10 7.82
C GLU A 384 1.27 14.79 7.00
N LYS A 385 1.22 14.49 5.70
CA LYS A 385 0.26 15.09 4.76
C LYS A 385 -1.13 14.46 4.82
N GLY A 386 -1.20 13.19 5.25
CA GLY A 386 -2.45 12.44 5.40
C GLY A 386 -3.11 12.60 6.76
N ALA A 387 -2.39 13.06 7.78
CA ALA A 387 -2.98 13.34 9.09
C ALA A 387 -4.03 14.46 9.01
N VAL A 388 -5.20 14.22 9.63
CA VAL A 388 -6.35 15.12 9.56
C VAL A 388 -6.60 15.77 10.91
N LEU A 389 -6.48 17.10 10.98
CA LEU A 389 -6.88 17.86 12.15
C LEU A 389 -8.41 18.04 12.11
N LEU A 390 -9.14 17.29 12.93
CA LEU A 390 -10.60 17.28 12.93
C LEU A 390 -11.18 18.46 13.71
N LYS A 391 -10.57 18.79 14.85
CA LYS A 391 -10.99 19.86 15.75
C LYS A 391 -9.77 20.60 16.29
N ASN A 392 -9.85 21.93 16.45
CA ASN A 392 -8.81 22.74 17.07
C ASN A 392 -9.36 24.06 17.63
N ASP A 393 -10.02 23.98 18.77
CA ASP A 393 -10.58 25.10 19.49
C ASP A 393 -9.48 25.89 20.21
N ASN A 394 -9.63 27.22 20.24
CA ASN A 394 -8.75 28.13 20.98
C ASN A 394 -7.24 27.99 20.66
N ASN A 395 -6.90 27.49 19.46
CA ASN A 395 -5.53 27.17 19.05
C ASN A 395 -4.83 26.23 20.06
N ALA A 396 -5.53 25.17 20.49
CA ALA A 396 -4.96 24.15 21.37
C ALA A 396 -3.75 23.44 20.73
N LEU A 397 -3.78 23.26 19.41
CA LEU A 397 -2.63 22.90 18.59
C LEU A 397 -2.22 24.04 17.64
N PRO A 398 -0.92 24.16 17.30
CA PRO A 398 0.19 23.32 17.77
C PRO A 398 0.57 23.60 19.23
N LEU A 399 1.24 22.64 19.88
CA LEU A 399 1.83 22.78 21.21
C LEU A 399 2.85 23.93 21.19
N ALA A 400 2.59 24.97 21.96
CA ALA A 400 3.48 26.11 22.09
C ALA A 400 4.59 25.79 23.09
N ASN A 401 5.75 26.44 22.96
CA ASN A 401 6.84 26.37 23.96
C ASN A 401 6.33 26.63 25.39
N SER A 402 5.33 27.50 25.55
CA SER A 402 4.73 27.79 26.85
C SER A 402 4.02 26.60 27.50
N ASP A 403 3.60 25.59 26.73
CA ASP A 403 2.90 24.42 27.26
C ASP A 403 3.85 23.46 27.99
N TYR A 404 5.14 23.42 27.62
CA TYR A 404 6.14 22.49 28.17
C TYR A 404 7.41 23.14 28.73
N ALA A 405 7.54 24.48 28.71
CA ALA A 405 8.68 25.18 29.30
C ALA A 405 8.36 25.73 30.70
N GLY A 406 9.40 25.97 31.51
CA GLY A 406 9.24 26.56 32.84
C GLY A 406 8.71 25.54 33.85
N ASP A 407 7.66 25.93 34.57
CA ASP A 407 6.92 25.05 35.49
C ASP A 407 5.76 24.30 34.79
N ASN A 408 5.56 24.54 33.48
CA ASN A 408 4.50 23.89 32.71
C ASN A 408 4.98 22.54 32.18
N LYS A 409 4.05 21.59 32.16
CA LYS A 409 4.26 20.19 31.79
C LYS A 409 3.16 19.74 30.83
N VAL A 410 3.56 18.96 29.84
CA VAL A 410 2.64 18.21 28.96
C VAL A 410 2.65 16.75 29.38
N SER A 411 1.48 16.18 29.65
CA SER A 411 1.33 14.73 29.87
C SER A 411 0.81 14.07 28.61
N MET A 412 1.59 13.15 28.05
CA MET A 412 1.16 12.28 26.94
C MET A 412 0.66 10.96 27.53
N ILE A 413 -0.63 10.67 27.35
CA ILE A 413 -1.34 9.59 28.02
C ILE A 413 -1.89 8.61 26.99
N GLY A 414 -1.76 7.31 27.23
CA GLY A 414 -2.34 6.26 26.40
C GLY A 414 -1.28 5.38 25.73
N LEU A 415 -1.69 4.20 25.30
CA LEU A 415 -0.79 3.22 24.70
C LEU A 415 -0.08 3.76 23.45
N GLY A 416 -0.81 4.47 22.58
CA GLY A 416 -0.28 5.07 21.35
C GLY A 416 0.70 6.22 21.60
N ALA A 417 0.75 6.80 22.81
CA ALA A 417 1.79 7.75 23.17
C ALA A 417 3.13 7.03 23.38
N MET A 418 3.07 5.88 24.06
CA MET A 418 4.23 5.14 24.55
C MET A 418 4.76 4.12 23.54
N ASN A 419 3.91 3.64 22.64
CA ASN A 419 4.25 2.70 21.58
C ASN A 419 3.75 3.26 20.24
N LEU A 420 4.53 3.05 19.19
CA LEU A 420 4.08 3.37 17.83
C LEU A 420 2.99 2.37 17.42
N ILE A 421 1.79 2.87 17.16
CA ILE A 421 0.73 2.13 16.48
C ILE A 421 0.87 2.43 14.98
N SER A 422 1.81 1.74 14.32
CA SER A 422 2.12 1.99 12.90
C SER A 422 1.04 1.46 11.96
N GLY A 423 0.33 0.40 12.37
CA GLY A 423 -0.68 -0.29 11.58
C GLY A 423 -0.87 -1.74 11.99
N ILE A 424 -1.57 -2.52 11.16
CA ILE A 424 -1.85 -3.95 11.43
C ILE A 424 -1.02 -4.81 10.47
N GLY A 425 -0.52 -5.95 10.98
CA GLY A 425 0.02 -7.03 10.14
C GLY A 425 -1.03 -7.69 9.23
N GLY A 426 -0.65 -8.80 8.60
CA GLY A 426 -1.40 -9.46 7.52
C GLY A 426 -0.73 -9.20 6.16
N GLU A 427 -1.49 -8.76 5.15
CA GLU A 427 -0.98 -8.39 3.82
C GLU A 427 -0.15 -7.08 3.80
N ARG A 428 0.51 -6.71 4.90
CA ARG A 428 1.29 -5.46 5.00
C ARG A 428 2.65 -5.74 5.61
N SER A 429 3.62 -4.91 5.25
CA SER A 429 4.87 -4.86 6.00
C SER A 429 4.65 -4.15 7.34
N TYR A 430 5.29 -4.66 8.38
CA TYR A 430 5.28 -4.01 9.69
C TYR A 430 6.25 -2.82 9.73
N GLY A 431 7.34 -2.86 8.96
CA GLY A 431 8.31 -1.77 8.84
C GLY A 431 9.70 -2.08 9.37
N VAL A 432 10.62 -1.12 9.15
CA VAL A 432 12.02 -1.22 9.58
C VAL A 432 12.19 -0.63 10.98
N LEU A 433 12.62 -1.45 11.95
CA LEU A 433 12.54 -1.13 13.39
C LEU A 433 13.36 0.11 13.80
N LYS A 434 14.45 0.42 13.09
CA LYS A 434 15.28 1.60 13.38
C LYS A 434 14.54 2.93 13.22
N TYR A 435 13.50 2.99 12.38
CA TYR A 435 12.71 4.21 12.17
C TYR A 435 11.48 4.28 13.07
N MET A 436 11.07 3.15 13.65
CA MET A 436 9.89 3.04 14.51
C MET A 436 10.21 3.62 15.89
N GLN A 437 9.69 4.82 16.12
CA GLN A 437 9.80 5.58 17.36
C GLN A 437 8.40 5.92 17.86
N SER A 438 8.17 5.89 19.18
CA SER A 438 6.88 6.31 19.73
C SER A 438 6.70 7.84 19.66
N PRO A 439 5.46 8.36 19.60
CA PRO A 439 5.22 9.80 19.66
C PRO A 439 5.84 10.48 20.89
N TYR A 440 5.79 9.85 22.06
CA TYR A 440 6.39 10.39 23.28
C TYR A 440 7.91 10.53 23.17
N GLU A 441 8.60 9.51 22.66
CA GLU A 441 10.05 9.55 22.44
C GLU A 441 10.41 10.64 21.42
N ALA A 442 9.69 10.71 20.30
CA ALA A 442 9.93 11.69 19.25
C ALA A 442 9.73 13.13 19.75
N VAL A 443 8.65 13.42 20.49
CA VAL A 443 8.43 14.74 21.10
C VAL A 443 9.54 15.05 22.11
N SER A 444 9.89 14.10 22.98
CA SER A 444 10.92 14.28 24.00
C SER A 444 12.29 14.62 23.40
N ASP A 445 12.68 13.90 22.34
CA ASP A 445 13.92 14.16 21.60
C ASP A 445 13.90 15.54 20.93
N MET A 446 12.78 15.90 20.27
CA MET A 446 12.66 17.16 19.54
C MET A 446 12.70 18.40 20.43
N ILE A 447 12.25 18.32 21.68
CA ILE A 447 12.28 19.44 22.63
C ILE A 447 13.48 19.39 23.59
N GLY A 448 14.33 18.36 23.50
CA GLY A 448 15.52 18.18 24.34
C GLY A 448 15.21 17.75 25.78
N ASN A 449 14.13 17.00 26.02
CA ASN A 449 13.71 16.47 27.31
C ASN A 449 14.53 15.21 27.71
N HIS A 450 15.86 15.30 27.68
CA HIS A 450 16.74 14.22 28.14
C HIS A 450 17.00 14.37 29.63
N GLY A 451 16.63 13.34 30.40
CA GLY A 451 16.81 13.30 31.85
C GLY A 451 18.23 13.67 32.29
N ASN A 452 18.30 14.64 33.20
CA ASN A 452 19.45 15.08 34.00
C ASN A 452 20.47 16.04 33.33
N SER A 453 20.28 17.34 33.55
CA SER A 453 21.40 18.29 33.75
C SER A 453 21.16 19.12 35.02
N SER A 454 21.59 18.55 36.13
CA SER A 454 21.70 19.22 37.44
C SER A 454 22.91 20.17 37.54
N THR A 455 23.29 20.90 36.48
CA THR A 455 24.44 21.84 36.54
C THR A 455 24.20 23.25 36.04
N THR A 456 23.04 23.55 35.44
CA THR A 456 22.68 24.94 35.10
C THR A 456 21.20 25.13 35.35
N GLY A 457 20.82 26.01 36.29
CA GLY A 457 19.41 26.26 36.70
C GLY A 457 18.50 26.90 35.64
N ALA A 458 18.55 26.41 34.39
CA ALA A 458 17.54 26.66 33.38
C ALA A 458 16.38 25.69 33.59
N ALA A 459 15.14 26.17 33.44
CA ALA A 459 13.96 25.31 33.47
C ALA A 459 14.06 24.24 32.38
N VAL A 460 13.93 22.97 32.76
CA VAL A 460 13.93 21.84 31.83
C VAL A 460 12.57 21.80 31.14
N SER A 461 12.52 21.64 29.82
CA SER A 461 11.26 21.39 29.12
C SER A 461 10.69 20.06 29.60
N THR A 462 9.45 20.03 30.11
CA THR A 462 8.88 18.82 30.71
C THR A 462 7.74 18.22 29.89
N VAL A 463 8.00 17.06 29.29
CA VAL A 463 6.98 16.13 28.81
C VAL A 463 7.10 14.84 29.62
N GLU A 464 5.97 14.25 29.99
CA GLU A 464 5.95 12.93 30.63
C GLU A 464 5.00 12.00 29.88
N GLY A 465 5.33 10.70 29.88
CA GLY A 465 4.54 9.66 29.24
C GLY A 465 3.88 8.74 30.27
N LYS A 466 2.60 8.41 30.08
CA LYS A 466 1.85 7.44 30.89
C LYS A 466 1.05 6.50 30.00
N VAL A 467 1.25 5.19 30.18
CA VAL A 467 0.58 4.19 29.33
C VAL A 467 -0.93 4.12 29.57
N GLY A 468 -1.39 4.29 30.83
CA GLY A 468 -2.80 4.13 31.20
C GLY A 468 -3.24 2.66 31.08
N LEU A 469 -3.66 2.25 29.88
CA LEU A 469 -4.05 0.88 29.57
C LEU A 469 -2.89 0.17 28.87
N ASP A 470 -2.20 -0.67 29.63
CA ASP A 470 -1.02 -1.42 29.17
C ASP A 470 -1.42 -2.74 28.50
N VAL A 471 -0.66 -3.15 27.49
CA VAL A 471 -0.77 -4.45 26.79
C VAL A 471 0.57 -5.16 26.67
N VAL A 472 1.68 -4.47 26.92
CA VAL A 472 3.04 -5.03 26.86
C VAL A 472 3.34 -5.70 28.21
N GLY A 473 3.16 -4.95 29.30
CA GLY A 473 3.43 -5.42 30.64
C GLY A 473 4.91 -5.47 31.00
N THR A 474 5.23 -6.29 31.99
CA THR A 474 6.60 -6.45 32.52
C THR A 474 6.98 -7.91 32.63
N THR A 475 8.26 -8.25 32.39
CA THR A 475 8.80 -9.61 32.59
C THR A 475 8.42 -10.15 33.97
N ILE A 476 7.95 -11.39 34.04
CA ILE A 476 7.55 -12.00 35.31
C ILE A 476 8.80 -12.18 36.21
N PRO A 477 8.83 -11.59 37.42
CA PRO A 477 9.95 -11.73 38.34
C PRO A 477 10.15 -13.17 38.82
N VAL A 478 11.41 -13.57 39.01
CA VAL A 478 11.79 -14.91 39.48
C VAL A 478 11.14 -15.27 40.82
N ASP A 479 10.92 -14.29 41.70
CA ASP A 479 10.32 -14.44 43.02
C ASP A 479 8.88 -15.00 42.97
N TYR A 480 8.24 -15.02 41.80
CA TYR A 480 6.89 -15.56 41.60
C TYR A 480 6.85 -16.84 40.79
N ILE A 481 8.00 -17.34 40.33
CA ILE A 481 8.10 -18.56 39.53
C ILE A 481 8.80 -19.63 40.35
N TYR A 482 8.07 -20.70 40.66
CA TYR A 482 8.58 -21.87 41.36
C TYR A 482 8.90 -23.00 40.37
N GLN A 483 9.90 -23.80 40.71
CA GLN A 483 10.28 -24.97 39.92
C GLN A 483 9.27 -26.13 40.03
N SER A 484 8.42 -26.14 41.07
CA SER A 484 7.41 -27.18 41.34
C SER A 484 6.18 -26.64 42.08
N ALA A 485 5.09 -27.42 42.15
CA ALA A 485 3.86 -27.00 42.82
C ALA A 485 4.01 -26.87 44.34
N ILE A 486 4.97 -27.57 44.96
CA ILE A 486 5.14 -27.61 46.43
C ILE A 486 6.55 -27.23 46.92
N GLY A 487 7.53 -27.07 46.04
CA GLY A 487 8.92 -26.75 46.40
C GLY A 487 9.15 -25.28 46.78
N THR A 488 10.35 -24.97 47.26
CA THR A 488 10.76 -23.59 47.62
C THR A 488 11.75 -22.96 46.65
N GLU A 489 12.21 -23.72 45.65
CA GLU A 489 13.16 -23.21 44.67
C GLU A 489 12.45 -22.43 43.56
N HIS A 490 13.06 -21.31 43.18
CA HIS A 490 12.56 -20.40 42.17
C HIS A 490 13.27 -20.59 40.82
N GLY A 491 12.61 -20.14 39.74
CA GLY A 491 13.15 -20.12 38.38
C GLY A 491 12.40 -21.03 37.41
N TRP A 492 12.60 -20.76 36.12
CA TRP A 492 12.08 -21.53 35.01
C TRP A 492 13.01 -22.68 34.69
N ILE A 493 12.46 -23.90 34.62
CA ILE A 493 13.20 -25.07 34.14
C ILE A 493 13.17 -25.04 32.62
N ARG A 494 14.31 -24.74 31.98
CA ARG A 494 14.48 -24.87 30.53
C ARG A 494 15.06 -26.23 30.18
N VAL A 495 14.46 -26.90 29.23
CA VAL A 495 14.96 -28.13 28.60
C VAL A 495 15.28 -27.85 27.14
N ASP A 496 16.52 -28.16 26.75
CA ASP A 496 17.00 -28.06 25.37
C ASP A 496 16.79 -29.45 24.68
N ASN A 497 15.78 -29.60 23.81
CA ASN A 497 15.24 -30.91 23.40
C ASN A 497 16.09 -31.71 22.37
N ASN A 498 17.42 -31.69 22.46
CA ASN A 498 18.34 -32.30 21.48
C ASN A 498 18.37 -33.85 21.44
N ASN A 499 17.41 -34.55 22.05
CA ASN A 499 17.29 -36.01 21.94
C ASN A 499 15.85 -36.44 22.28
N SER A 500 15.24 -37.18 21.36
CA SER A 500 13.98 -37.93 21.54
C SER A 500 13.69 -38.28 23.01
N LEU A 501 12.61 -37.71 23.55
CA LEU A 501 11.98 -38.19 24.79
C LEU A 501 11.65 -39.68 24.64
N THR A 502 12.48 -40.57 25.18
CA THR A 502 12.09 -41.97 25.37
C THR A 502 11.36 -42.08 26.70
N THR A 503 10.04 -41.94 26.68
CA THR A 503 9.21 -42.35 27.83
C THR A 503 9.21 -43.87 27.91
N THR A 504 10.00 -44.46 28.80
CA THR A 504 9.76 -45.84 29.26
C THR A 504 8.75 -45.80 30.39
N SER A 505 7.47 -45.92 30.07
CA SER A 505 6.45 -46.24 31.05
C SER A 505 6.60 -47.73 31.45
N GLU A 506 7.23 -48.01 32.59
CA GLU A 506 7.09 -49.31 33.24
C GLU A 506 5.79 -49.32 34.05
N SER A 507 4.87 -50.16 33.62
CA SER A 507 3.67 -50.54 34.37
C SER A 507 4.05 -51.33 35.63
N VAL A 508 3.68 -50.86 36.82
CA VAL A 508 3.62 -51.71 38.02
C VAL A 508 2.31 -51.45 38.79
N ILE A 509 1.34 -52.32 38.50
CA ILE A 509 0.38 -53.04 39.37
C ILE A 509 0.05 -52.43 40.76
N GLU A 510 -1.27 -52.31 41.00
CA GLU A 510 -1.95 -52.10 42.28
C GLU A 510 -1.49 -53.02 43.44
N SER A 511 -1.41 -52.46 44.65
CA SER A 511 -1.97 -53.11 45.85
C SER A 511 -2.13 -52.14 47.02
N ASP A 512 -3.29 -52.19 47.67
CA ASP A 512 -3.68 -51.60 48.96
C ASP A 512 -2.57 -51.65 50.03
N ASP A 513 -2.35 -50.57 50.79
CA ASP A 513 -2.54 -50.53 52.26
C ASP A 513 -2.40 -49.10 52.82
N THR A 514 -3.15 -48.87 53.90
CA THR A 514 -3.26 -47.69 54.75
C THR A 514 -1.98 -47.29 55.49
N SER A 515 -1.68 -45.98 55.59
CA SER A 515 -1.31 -45.27 56.84
C SER A 515 -0.75 -43.85 56.58
N ASP A 516 -1.15 -42.93 57.47
CA ASP A 516 -0.57 -41.60 57.65
C ASP A 516 0.96 -41.63 57.70
N SER A 517 1.62 -40.85 56.83
CA SER A 517 2.85 -40.17 57.20
C SER A 517 3.07 -38.93 56.32
N GLU A 518 3.16 -37.77 56.96
CA GLU A 518 3.74 -36.56 56.40
C GLU A 518 5.10 -36.90 55.79
N THR A 519 5.20 -36.87 54.46
CA THR A 519 6.49 -36.90 53.75
C THR A 519 6.60 -35.63 52.92
N THR A 520 7.33 -34.68 53.49
CA THR A 520 7.89 -33.51 52.84
C THR A 520 8.93 -33.96 51.81
N THR A 521 8.54 -34.09 50.55
CA THR A 521 9.49 -34.26 49.44
C THR A 521 9.75 -32.91 48.79
N SER A 522 10.91 -32.33 49.09
CA SER A 522 11.47 -31.22 48.34
C SER A 522 11.79 -31.69 46.91
N ALA A 523 11.02 -31.25 45.92
CA ALA A 523 11.37 -31.40 44.51
C ALA A 523 12.43 -30.35 44.15
N ALA A 524 13.65 -30.81 43.85
CA ALA A 524 14.75 -30.00 43.35
C ALA A 524 15.48 -30.78 42.25
N VAL A 525 15.94 -30.08 41.21
CA VAL A 525 16.81 -30.64 40.18
C VAL A 525 18.13 -31.06 40.85
N THR A 526 18.46 -32.35 40.80
CA THR A 526 19.72 -32.86 41.35
C THR A 526 20.61 -33.37 40.23
N THR A 527 21.77 -32.73 40.04
CA THR A 527 22.80 -33.20 39.11
C THR A 527 23.53 -34.39 39.71
N THR A 528 23.40 -35.57 39.13
CA THR A 528 24.30 -36.69 39.43
C THR A 528 25.50 -36.65 38.51
N THR A 529 26.68 -36.91 39.06
CA THR A 529 27.92 -37.08 38.30
C THR A 529 27.73 -38.14 37.21
N ASP A 530 28.02 -37.75 35.96
CA ASP A 530 27.87 -38.45 34.67
C ASP A 530 26.50 -38.30 33.98
N ASP A 531 26.41 -37.26 33.14
CA ASP A 531 25.61 -37.04 31.91
C ASP A 531 24.07 -37.25 31.88
N ALA A 532 23.40 -37.53 33.01
CA ALA A 532 21.93 -37.60 33.07
C ALA A 532 21.35 -36.62 34.10
N VAL A 533 20.38 -35.79 33.68
CA VAL A 533 19.62 -34.92 34.58
C VAL A 533 18.34 -35.64 35.00
N THR A 534 18.14 -35.75 36.31
CA THR A 534 16.91 -36.28 36.89
C THR A 534 15.98 -35.13 37.25
N ILE A 535 14.84 -35.04 36.57
CA ILE A 535 13.76 -34.10 36.89
C ILE A 535 12.71 -34.88 37.68
N THR A 536 12.55 -34.54 38.96
CA THR A 536 11.50 -35.10 39.81
C THR A 536 10.34 -34.12 39.84
N THR A 537 9.23 -34.47 39.19
CA THR A 537 7.97 -33.69 39.27
C THR A 537 7.05 -34.25 40.35
N ASP A 538 6.04 -33.46 40.77
CA ASP A 538 5.22 -33.67 41.97
C ASP A 538 4.50 -35.03 42.07
N ASP A 539 4.38 -35.79 40.97
CA ASP A 539 3.77 -37.13 40.94
C ASP A 539 4.75 -38.28 41.31
N ALA A 540 5.90 -37.98 41.91
CA ALA A 540 7.01 -38.95 42.10
C ALA A 540 7.52 -39.58 40.78
N VAL A 541 7.19 -38.98 39.63
CA VAL A 541 7.70 -39.37 38.32
C VAL A 541 9.12 -38.82 38.19
N THR A 542 10.07 -39.74 38.29
CA THR A 542 11.48 -39.48 38.05
C THR A 542 11.71 -39.55 36.54
N THR A 543 11.85 -38.40 35.89
CA THR A 543 12.16 -38.35 34.46
C THR A 543 13.65 -38.15 34.29
N THR A 544 14.34 -39.18 33.81
CA THR A 544 15.76 -39.07 33.44
C THR A 544 15.83 -38.58 32.01
N THR A 545 16.45 -37.41 31.80
CA THR A 545 16.70 -36.88 30.46
C THR A 545 18.19 -36.77 30.18
N ASN A 546 18.58 -37.05 28.94
CA ASN A 546 19.92 -36.75 28.41
C ASN A 546 19.99 -35.33 27.83
N ALA A 547 18.88 -34.56 27.89
CA ALA A 547 18.82 -33.17 27.46
C ALA A 547 19.53 -32.26 28.46
N ALA A 548 20.13 -31.18 27.95
CA ALA A 548 20.65 -30.12 28.82
C ALA A 548 19.48 -29.42 29.53
N VAL A 549 19.62 -29.22 30.84
CA VAL A 549 18.64 -28.52 31.67
C VAL A 549 19.29 -27.30 32.28
N THR A 550 18.65 -26.15 32.12
CA THR A 550 19.10 -24.85 32.66
C THR A 550 18.00 -24.25 33.53
N ILE A 551 18.37 -23.57 34.61
CA ILE A 551 17.42 -22.77 35.40
C ILE A 551 17.58 -21.31 34.99
N ASP A 552 16.56 -20.77 34.34
CA ASP A 552 16.51 -19.38 33.93
C ASP A 552 15.72 -18.57 34.98
N ASN A 553 16.26 -17.46 35.48
CA ASN A 553 15.55 -16.61 36.44
C ASN A 553 14.30 -15.98 35.82
N VAL A 554 14.39 -15.62 34.53
CA VAL A 554 13.32 -15.00 33.75
C VAL A 554 13.35 -15.57 32.33
N ILE A 555 12.21 -15.52 31.63
CA ILE A 555 12.17 -15.67 30.17
C ILE A 555 12.20 -14.26 29.60
N ASP A 556 13.40 -13.79 29.24
CA ASP A 556 13.66 -12.48 28.62
C ASP A 556 14.93 -12.60 27.76
N PHE A 557 14.74 -13.17 26.58
CA PHE A 557 15.79 -13.42 25.60
C PHE A 557 15.59 -12.44 24.45
N THR A 558 16.42 -11.41 24.39
CA THR A 558 16.34 -10.35 23.36
C THR A 558 17.70 -10.09 22.76
N THR A 559 17.73 -9.53 21.56
CA THR A 559 18.95 -9.26 20.81
C THR A 559 19.77 -8.10 21.40
N GLY A 560 19.14 -7.24 22.19
CA GLY A 560 19.77 -6.02 22.72
C GLY A 560 20.07 -4.96 21.65
N THR A 561 19.55 -5.14 20.43
CA THR A 561 19.74 -4.27 19.26
C THR A 561 18.39 -4.06 18.56
N LYS A 562 18.39 -3.24 17.49
CA LYS A 562 17.23 -3.04 16.60
C LYS A 562 17.41 -3.70 15.23
N ASP A 563 18.45 -4.51 15.04
CA ASP A 563 18.75 -5.22 13.77
C ASP A 563 18.36 -6.71 13.82
N TYR A 564 17.61 -7.11 14.86
CA TYR A 564 17.17 -8.49 15.11
C TYR A 564 18.29 -9.53 15.26
N LYS A 565 19.54 -9.10 15.42
CA LYS A 565 20.69 -9.96 15.65
C LYS A 565 21.34 -9.65 16.99
N ASN A 566 21.81 -10.67 17.69
CA ASN A 566 22.44 -10.47 18.98
C ASN A 566 23.59 -9.46 18.93
N GLY A 567 23.42 -8.35 19.65
CA GLY A 567 24.50 -7.42 19.93
C GLY A 567 25.34 -7.85 21.14
N PRO A 568 26.24 -6.98 21.62
CA PRO A 568 27.13 -7.28 22.74
C PRO A 568 26.42 -7.66 24.05
N ASN A 569 25.16 -7.23 24.21
CA ASN A 569 24.32 -7.51 25.38
C ASN A 569 23.12 -8.43 25.04
N GLY A 570 23.09 -8.99 23.83
CA GLY A 570 22.02 -9.87 23.39
C GLY A 570 22.08 -11.25 24.03
N THR A 571 20.91 -11.78 24.34
CA THR A 571 20.68 -13.13 24.89
C THR A 571 19.73 -13.97 24.03
N ALA A 572 19.31 -13.45 22.87
CA ALA A 572 18.45 -14.16 21.93
C ALA A 572 19.11 -15.45 21.40
N PHE A 573 18.32 -16.37 20.88
CA PHE A 573 18.83 -17.63 20.35
C PHE A 573 19.15 -17.47 18.85
N ALA A 574 20.43 -17.34 18.51
CA ALA A 574 20.88 -17.15 17.12
C ALA A 574 20.85 -18.42 16.27
N ASN A 575 21.02 -19.57 16.91
CA ASN A 575 20.93 -20.92 16.34
C ASN A 575 20.52 -21.88 17.46
N GLY A 576 19.48 -22.68 17.25
CA GLY A 576 18.85 -23.47 18.29
C GLY A 576 17.95 -24.59 17.80
N GLU A 577 17.62 -25.50 18.71
CA GLU A 577 16.62 -26.55 18.53
C GLU A 577 15.37 -26.16 19.37
N ASP A 578 14.42 -27.08 19.59
CA ASP A 578 13.20 -26.79 20.35
C ASP A 578 13.50 -26.57 21.85
N TYR A 579 13.16 -25.40 22.38
CA TYR A 579 13.28 -25.06 23.80
C TYR A 579 11.93 -25.15 24.50
N THR A 580 11.92 -25.75 25.70
CA THR A 580 10.73 -25.76 26.57
C THR A 580 11.06 -25.22 27.95
N TRP A 581 10.34 -24.20 28.39
CA TRP A 581 10.35 -23.69 29.75
C TRP A 581 9.13 -24.19 30.51
N THR A 582 9.33 -24.65 31.74
CA THR A 582 8.26 -24.94 32.70
C THR A 582 8.51 -24.23 34.02
N GLY A 583 7.47 -23.59 34.55
CA GLY A 583 7.49 -22.93 35.84
C GLY A 583 6.10 -22.91 36.46
N TYR A 584 6.02 -22.67 37.77
CA TYR A 584 4.78 -22.57 38.52
C TYR A 584 4.63 -21.13 39.02
N LEU A 585 3.74 -20.38 38.38
CA LEU A 585 3.43 -19.00 38.75
C LEU A 585 2.61 -18.97 40.03
N GLU A 586 3.16 -18.39 41.10
CA GLU A 586 2.42 -18.06 42.32
C GLU A 586 1.94 -16.61 42.26
N ALA A 587 0.62 -16.39 42.27
CA ALA A 587 0.07 -15.05 42.18
C ALA A 587 0.30 -14.27 43.50
N PRO A 588 0.94 -13.08 43.48
CA PRO A 588 1.14 -12.26 44.70
C PRO A 588 -0.16 -11.74 45.31
N GLU A 589 -1.20 -11.59 44.50
CA GLU A 589 -2.53 -11.08 44.84
C GLU A 589 -3.61 -11.78 44.01
N SER A 590 -4.84 -11.84 44.51
CA SER A 590 -5.97 -12.39 43.74
C SER A 590 -6.52 -11.36 42.77
N GLY A 591 -6.81 -11.76 41.53
CA GLY A 591 -7.46 -10.89 40.53
C GLY A 591 -7.18 -11.31 39.09
N GLU A 592 -7.50 -10.40 38.17
CA GLU A 592 -7.26 -10.59 36.73
C GLU A 592 -5.82 -10.26 36.35
N TYR A 593 -5.09 -11.26 35.85
CA TYR A 593 -3.75 -11.11 35.30
C TYR A 593 -3.81 -11.24 33.79
N THR A 594 -3.27 -10.26 33.07
CA THR A 594 -2.97 -10.45 31.65
C THR A 594 -1.59 -11.06 31.55
N LEU A 595 -1.49 -12.26 30.97
CA LEU A 595 -0.22 -12.93 30.70
C LEU A 595 0.12 -12.71 29.23
N THR A 596 1.37 -12.34 28.97
CA THR A 596 1.83 -11.90 27.65
C THR A 596 3.01 -12.75 27.20
N LEU A 597 2.89 -13.33 26.01
CA LEU A 597 3.96 -13.96 25.25
C LEU A 597 4.44 -12.99 24.17
N GLU A 598 5.67 -12.52 24.31
CA GLU A 598 6.31 -11.65 23.31
C GLU A 598 7.36 -12.44 22.54
N SER A 599 7.35 -12.41 21.21
CA SER A 599 8.36 -13.13 20.42
C SER A 599 8.52 -12.64 18.98
N ILE A 600 9.68 -12.98 18.40
CA ILE A 600 9.98 -12.86 16.96
C ILE A 600 11.13 -13.83 16.61
N GLY A 601 11.31 -14.17 15.34
CA GLY A 601 12.45 -14.97 14.87
C GLY A 601 12.27 -16.49 15.01
N GLY A 602 11.09 -16.96 15.42
CA GLY A 602 10.77 -18.39 15.50
C GLY A 602 9.29 -18.65 15.78
N THR A 603 8.95 -19.92 16.04
CA THR A 603 7.59 -20.32 16.44
C THR A 603 7.52 -20.49 17.95
N THR A 604 6.58 -19.81 18.60
CA THR A 604 6.46 -19.82 20.06
C THR A 604 5.04 -20.12 20.50
N ASN A 605 4.88 -20.72 21.68
CA ASN A 605 3.58 -21.02 22.26
C ASN A 605 3.70 -20.98 23.78
N ALA A 606 2.69 -20.44 24.45
CA ALA A 606 2.61 -20.41 25.90
C ALA A 606 1.23 -20.89 26.36
N LYS A 607 1.22 -21.70 27.42
CA LYS A 607 -0.01 -22.23 28.02
C LYS A 607 0.06 -22.17 29.54
N ILE A 608 -1.11 -22.00 30.16
CA ILE A 608 -1.31 -22.06 31.62
C ILE A 608 -2.30 -23.16 31.98
N GLN A 609 -2.01 -23.88 33.07
CA GLN A 609 -2.92 -24.87 33.64
C GLN A 609 -3.60 -24.28 34.88
N LEU A 610 -4.92 -24.06 34.80
CA LEU A 610 -5.72 -23.45 35.88
C LEU A 610 -6.26 -24.48 36.88
N THR A 611 -6.36 -25.74 36.47
CA THR A 611 -7.01 -26.84 37.18
C THR A 611 -6.11 -28.08 37.23
N GLU A 612 -6.30 -28.93 38.24
CA GLU A 612 -5.52 -30.17 38.43
C GLU A 612 -5.85 -31.26 37.38
N ASP A 613 -6.89 -31.06 36.56
CA ASP A 613 -7.34 -32.01 35.52
C ASP A 613 -6.39 -32.12 34.30
N GLY A 614 -5.32 -31.34 34.26
CA GLY A 614 -4.33 -31.35 33.18
C GLY A 614 -4.67 -30.45 31.99
N ASN A 615 -5.84 -29.81 31.96
CA ASN A 615 -6.25 -28.98 30.82
C ASN A 615 -5.54 -27.63 30.83
N ALA A 616 -4.69 -27.40 29.82
CA ALA A 616 -3.95 -26.16 29.65
C ALA A 616 -4.67 -25.22 28.67
N GLN A 617 -4.84 -23.95 29.07
CA GLN A 617 -5.39 -22.87 28.25
C GLN A 617 -4.25 -22.11 27.56
N SER A 618 -4.49 -21.61 26.35
CA SER A 618 -3.49 -20.84 25.61
C SER A 618 -3.36 -19.43 26.21
N ILE A 619 -2.12 -19.04 26.51
CA ILE A 619 -1.75 -17.65 26.78
C ILE A 619 -1.57 -16.92 25.45
N GLY A 620 -0.90 -17.56 24.49
CA GLY A 620 -0.63 -17.00 23.19
C GLY A 620 0.25 -17.92 22.35
N SER A 621 0.29 -17.68 21.05
CA SER A 621 1.20 -18.37 20.13
C SER A 621 1.59 -17.45 18.99
N SER A 622 2.86 -17.49 18.59
CA SER A 622 3.35 -16.83 17.39
C SER A 622 3.95 -17.87 16.45
N SER A 623 3.77 -17.71 15.15
CA SER A 623 4.38 -18.60 14.17
C SER A 623 5.07 -17.79 13.08
N SER A 624 6.41 -17.80 13.08
CA SER A 624 7.24 -17.18 12.06
C SER A 624 7.32 -18.00 10.76
N ARG A 625 6.19 -18.52 10.24
CA ARG A 625 6.19 -19.41 9.06
C ARG A 625 6.86 -18.83 7.81
N GLN A 626 7.23 -17.55 7.80
CA GLN A 626 7.89 -16.87 6.70
C GLN A 626 8.88 -15.81 7.17
N GLY A 627 9.63 -15.97 8.27
CA GLY A 627 10.72 -15.04 8.67
C GLY A 627 10.35 -13.55 8.90
N SER A 628 9.10 -13.15 8.65
CA SER A 628 8.55 -11.80 8.67
C SER A 628 7.97 -11.48 10.06
N GLN A 629 7.78 -10.19 10.37
CA GLN A 629 7.13 -9.70 11.61
C GLN A 629 5.60 -9.99 11.62
N TRP A 630 5.17 -11.15 11.12
CA TRP A 630 3.77 -11.49 10.84
C TRP A 630 2.92 -11.76 12.10
N GLY A 631 2.51 -10.69 12.79
CA GLY A 631 1.40 -10.73 13.74
C GLY A 631 0.06 -10.54 13.02
N TRP A 632 -0.78 -11.57 12.97
CA TRP A 632 -2.20 -11.41 12.58
C TRP A 632 -3.02 -10.66 13.63
N SER A 633 -2.53 -10.64 14.86
CA SER A 633 -3.35 -10.47 16.05
C SER A 633 -3.15 -9.14 16.76
N ASN A 634 -2.11 -8.36 16.41
CA ASN A 634 -1.75 -7.16 17.14
C ASN A 634 -1.29 -6.00 16.24
N ILE A 635 -1.61 -4.78 16.68
CA ILE A 635 -1.22 -3.51 16.06
C ILE A 635 -0.12 -2.79 16.86
N VAL A 636 0.31 -3.42 17.96
CA VAL A 636 1.31 -2.93 18.89
C VAL A 636 2.39 -4.00 19.04
N SER A 637 3.64 -3.55 19.02
CA SER A 637 4.82 -4.38 19.28
C SER A 637 5.56 -3.89 20.50
N THR A 638 6.53 -4.68 20.94
CA THR A 638 7.53 -4.20 21.90
C THR A 638 8.50 -3.22 21.24
N LYS A 639 9.30 -2.51 22.04
CA LYS A 639 10.39 -1.64 21.56
C LYS A 639 11.49 -2.40 20.79
N GLU A 640 11.60 -3.71 21.04
CA GLU A 640 12.49 -4.62 20.30
C GLU A 640 11.83 -5.22 19.05
N GLY A 641 10.60 -4.80 18.72
CA GLY A 641 9.86 -5.25 17.54
C GLY A 641 9.31 -6.67 17.67
N MET A 642 9.09 -7.17 18.89
CA MET A 642 8.46 -8.48 19.10
C MET A 642 6.93 -8.37 18.98
N ASP A 643 6.31 -9.39 18.41
CA ASP A 643 4.85 -9.56 18.41
C ASP A 643 4.37 -9.84 19.84
N ILE A 644 3.16 -9.40 20.18
CA ILE A 644 2.61 -9.47 21.53
C ILE A 644 1.32 -10.28 21.47
N ASN A 645 1.33 -11.46 22.09
CA ASN A 645 0.16 -12.32 22.25
C ASN A 645 -0.21 -12.41 23.72
N SER A 646 -1.44 -12.04 24.08
CA SER A 646 -1.85 -11.98 25.49
C SER A 646 -3.21 -12.61 25.73
N ASN A 647 -3.40 -13.15 26.93
CA ASN A 647 -4.70 -13.61 27.42
C ASN A 647 -4.84 -13.29 28.91
N THR A 648 -6.08 -13.09 29.38
CA THR A 648 -6.37 -12.67 30.76
C THR A 648 -6.97 -13.82 31.56
N PHE A 649 -6.48 -14.00 32.79
CA PHE A 649 -6.86 -15.09 33.68
C PHE A 649 -7.13 -14.59 35.10
N SER A 650 -8.18 -15.10 35.75
CA SER A 650 -8.43 -14.92 37.17
C SER A 650 -7.52 -15.84 38.00
N LEU A 651 -6.58 -15.29 38.74
CA LEU A 651 -5.66 -16.05 39.59
C LEU A 651 -5.92 -15.78 41.08
N GLU A 652 -5.66 -16.77 41.93
CA GLU A 652 -5.82 -16.70 43.38
C GLU A 652 -4.46 -16.51 44.08
N GLN A 653 -4.40 -15.57 45.03
CA GLN A 653 -3.20 -15.29 45.81
C GLN A 653 -2.63 -16.56 46.46
N GLY A 654 -1.33 -16.78 46.31
CA GLY A 654 -0.60 -17.89 46.92
C GLY A 654 -0.88 -19.26 46.27
N LYS A 655 -1.79 -19.33 45.29
CA LYS A 655 -1.98 -20.54 44.48
C LYS A 655 -0.98 -20.54 43.33
N ARG A 656 -0.45 -21.74 43.03
CA ARG A 656 0.52 -21.96 41.95
C ARG A 656 -0.13 -22.54 40.71
N TYR A 657 0.22 -21.96 39.56
CA TYR A 657 -0.31 -22.33 38.26
C TYR A 657 0.85 -22.72 37.34
N LYS A 658 0.79 -23.93 36.78
CA LYS A 658 1.83 -24.40 35.86
C LYS A 658 1.75 -23.62 34.56
N ILE A 659 2.86 -23.04 34.14
CA ILE A 659 3.05 -22.40 32.85
C ILE A 659 4.07 -23.20 32.05
N THR A 660 3.76 -23.43 30.78
CA THR A 660 4.69 -24.02 29.82
C THR A 660 4.85 -23.08 28.64
N VAL A 661 6.09 -22.73 28.32
CA VAL A 661 6.45 -21.93 27.15
C VAL A 661 7.34 -22.78 26.25
N THR A 662 7.07 -22.79 24.96
CA THR A 662 7.90 -23.45 23.96
C THR A 662 8.38 -22.42 22.95
N GLY A 663 9.66 -22.47 22.60
CA GLY A 663 10.25 -21.68 21.52
C GLY A 663 10.99 -22.61 20.58
N ILE A 664 10.58 -22.63 19.33
CA ILE A 664 11.20 -23.40 18.25
C ILE A 664 11.97 -22.40 17.41
N ASP A 665 13.30 -22.54 17.39
CA ASP A 665 14.13 -21.79 16.44
C ASP A 665 13.70 -22.12 15.01
N LYS A 666 13.93 -21.19 14.08
CA LYS A 666 13.43 -21.22 12.71
C LYS A 666 13.55 -22.62 12.08
N PRO A 667 12.51 -23.11 11.39
CA PRO A 667 12.64 -24.26 10.50
C PRO A 667 13.92 -24.16 9.66
N SER A 668 14.66 -25.26 9.50
CA SER A 668 15.98 -25.35 8.82
C SER A 668 16.02 -24.78 7.39
N ASP A 669 14.86 -24.41 6.89
CA ASP A 669 14.58 -24.06 5.53
C ASP A 669 14.33 -22.54 5.37
N LEU A 670 14.11 -21.74 6.43
CA LEU A 670 14.02 -20.25 6.40
C LEU A 670 15.40 -19.56 6.43
N GLN A 671 15.52 -18.33 5.89
CA GLN A 671 16.77 -17.55 5.92
C GLN A 671 17.14 -17.07 7.34
N ASP A 672 18.43 -16.82 7.57
CA ASP A 672 19.02 -16.47 8.87
C ASP A 672 18.95 -14.96 9.17
N ASP A 673 17.76 -14.36 9.12
CA ASP A 673 17.62 -12.90 9.20
C ASP A 673 17.37 -12.39 10.63
N LYS A 674 16.70 -13.17 11.48
CA LYS A 674 16.34 -12.78 12.85
C LYS A 674 16.70 -13.87 13.86
N ASP A 675 17.30 -13.50 14.97
CA ASP A 675 17.53 -14.41 16.10
C ASP A 675 16.20 -14.59 16.87
N LEU A 676 15.93 -15.79 17.40
CA LEU A 676 14.72 -16.05 18.18
C LEU A 676 14.76 -15.24 19.49
N GLN A 677 13.87 -14.26 19.58
CA GLN A 677 13.60 -13.48 20.78
C GLN A 677 12.32 -13.97 21.44
N LEU A 678 12.31 -14.00 22.77
CA LEU A 678 11.21 -14.52 23.56
C LEU A 678 11.17 -13.87 24.94
N ARG A 679 10.00 -13.33 25.33
CA ARG A 679 9.74 -12.83 26.68
C ARG A 679 8.40 -13.35 27.20
N MET A 680 8.39 -13.73 28.48
CA MET A 680 7.16 -14.01 29.22
C MET A 680 6.91 -12.89 30.22
N ALA A 681 5.84 -12.13 29.98
CA ALA A 681 5.47 -10.96 30.75
C ALA A 681 4.07 -11.10 31.37
N TRP A 682 3.76 -10.20 32.30
CA TRP A 682 2.45 -10.08 32.93
C TRP A 682 2.03 -8.61 33.12
N ILE A 683 0.73 -8.41 33.33
CA ILE A 683 0.14 -7.21 33.89
C ILE A 683 -0.69 -7.68 35.09
N THR A 684 -0.27 -7.30 36.29
CA THR A 684 -0.95 -7.68 37.52
C THR A 684 -2.15 -6.77 37.80
N PRO A 685 -3.12 -7.19 38.65
CA PRO A 685 -4.23 -6.34 39.07
C PRO A 685 -3.78 -4.98 39.63
N SER A 686 -2.77 -4.98 40.51
CA SER A 686 -2.19 -3.76 41.09
C SER A 686 -1.48 -2.91 40.05
N GLN A 687 -0.74 -3.52 39.10
CA GLN A 687 -0.08 -2.77 38.02
C GLN A 687 -1.11 -2.09 37.12
N LYS A 688 -2.17 -2.80 36.71
CA LYS A 688 -3.26 -2.23 35.89
C LYS A 688 -3.91 -1.03 36.59
N LYS A 689 -4.20 -1.18 37.89
CA LYS A 689 -4.76 -0.09 38.70
C LYS A 689 -3.80 1.09 38.82
N GLN A 690 -2.52 0.83 39.09
CA GLN A 690 -1.51 1.87 39.21
C GLN A 690 -1.35 2.65 37.90
N ASN A 691 -1.26 1.98 36.75
CA ASN A 691 -1.13 2.63 35.45
C ASN A 691 -2.31 3.57 35.17
N TYR A 692 -3.53 3.14 35.51
CA TYR A 692 -4.74 3.96 35.38
C TYR A 692 -4.69 5.19 36.31
N GLU A 693 -4.40 4.98 37.60
CA GLU A 693 -4.35 6.06 38.60
C GLU A 693 -3.23 7.08 38.28
N GLU A 694 -2.07 6.63 37.79
CA GLU A 694 -0.98 7.50 37.37
C GLU A 694 -1.31 8.33 36.13
N ALA A 695 -2.08 7.79 35.19
CA ALA A 695 -2.56 8.55 34.03
C ALA A 695 -3.49 9.69 34.47
N VAL A 696 -4.46 9.42 35.34
CA VAL A 696 -5.39 10.44 35.86
C VAL A 696 -4.66 11.47 36.74
N ALA A 697 -3.67 11.03 37.52
CA ALA A 697 -2.83 11.93 38.32
C ALA A 697 -1.99 12.86 37.44
N ALA A 698 -1.36 12.33 36.39
CA ALA A 698 -0.61 13.12 35.40
C ALA A 698 -1.51 14.18 34.75
N ALA A 699 -2.73 13.82 34.37
CA ALA A 699 -3.71 14.75 33.82
C ALA A 699 -4.11 15.86 34.82
N SER A 700 -4.20 15.54 36.11
CA SER A 700 -4.50 16.50 37.18
C SER A 700 -3.35 17.50 37.42
N ASP A 701 -2.11 17.06 37.21
CA ASP A 701 -0.89 17.82 37.47
C ASP A 701 -0.44 18.69 36.28
N SER A 702 -0.97 18.43 35.07
CA SER A 702 -0.58 19.13 33.83
C SER A 702 -1.64 20.10 33.34
N LYS A 703 -1.20 21.18 32.68
CA LYS A 703 -2.09 22.15 32.01
C LYS A 703 -2.43 21.75 30.59
N THR A 704 -1.66 20.86 29.99
CA THR A 704 -1.87 20.37 28.64
C THR A 704 -1.71 18.86 28.65
N VAL A 705 -2.73 18.15 28.17
CA VAL A 705 -2.73 16.69 28.08
C VAL A 705 -2.94 16.30 26.62
N VAL A 706 -2.12 15.37 26.13
CA VAL A 706 -2.29 14.72 24.83
C VAL A 706 -2.68 13.27 25.09
N PHE A 707 -3.94 12.95 24.89
CA PHE A 707 -4.48 11.60 25.07
C PHE A 707 -4.47 10.85 23.73
N PHE A 708 -3.84 9.68 23.70
CA PHE A 708 -3.79 8.80 22.54
C PHE A 708 -4.81 7.69 22.68
N ALA A 709 -5.79 7.67 21.78
CA ALA A 709 -6.78 6.61 21.68
C ALA A 709 -6.56 5.82 20.40
N TRP A 710 -6.91 4.54 20.42
CA TRP A 710 -6.77 3.67 19.26
C TRP A 710 -7.95 2.72 19.12
N HIS A 711 -8.22 2.33 17.89
CA HIS A 711 -9.28 1.38 17.55
C HIS A 711 -8.77 0.41 16.50
N ASN A 712 -9.22 -0.84 16.59
CA ASN A 712 -9.00 -1.86 15.57
C ASN A 712 -10.33 -2.55 15.27
N THR A 713 -10.75 -2.53 14.01
CA THR A 713 -11.85 -3.35 13.51
C THR A 713 -11.45 -4.83 13.49
N SER A 714 -11.78 -5.58 14.55
CA SER A 714 -11.54 -7.02 14.66
C SER A 714 -12.78 -7.85 14.38
N ALA A 715 -13.26 -7.83 13.13
CA ALA A 715 -14.04 -8.94 12.58
C ALA A 715 -13.06 -9.86 11.85
N GLY A 716 -12.88 -11.10 12.31
CA GLY A 716 -12.03 -12.05 11.59
C GLY A 716 -12.54 -12.29 10.16
N ALA A 717 -11.65 -12.61 9.22
CA ALA A 717 -12.05 -12.96 7.86
C ALA A 717 -13.15 -14.05 7.88
N GLY A 718 -14.28 -13.80 7.21
CA GLY A 718 -15.44 -14.69 7.21
C GLY A 718 -16.37 -14.57 8.42
N GLN A 719 -16.17 -13.58 9.31
CA GLN A 719 -17.13 -13.21 10.34
C GLN A 719 -18.04 -12.09 9.84
N THR A 720 -19.31 -12.40 9.63
CA THR A 720 -20.37 -11.38 9.65
C THR A 720 -20.53 -10.90 11.10
N SER A 721 -20.63 -9.58 11.28
CA SER A 721 -20.54 -8.88 12.56
C SER A 721 -21.32 -9.55 13.71
N ASN A 722 -20.58 -10.03 14.71
CA ASN A 722 -21.08 -10.04 16.10
C ASN A 722 -20.61 -8.79 16.87
N THR A 723 -19.74 -7.97 16.27
CA THR A 723 -19.35 -6.65 16.77
C THR A 723 -19.66 -5.61 15.69
N ASP A 724 -20.82 -4.96 15.82
CA ASP A 724 -21.27 -3.88 14.91
C ASP A 724 -20.76 -2.50 15.31
N SER A 725 -20.12 -2.42 16.48
CA SER A 725 -19.65 -1.17 17.06
C SER A 725 -18.37 -0.71 16.39
N ILE A 726 -18.32 0.57 16.08
CA ILE A 726 -17.14 1.30 15.60
C ILE A 726 -16.66 2.32 16.66
N ALA A 727 -17.20 2.24 17.87
CA ALA A 727 -16.79 3.06 18.99
C ALA A 727 -15.37 2.70 19.45
N LEU A 728 -14.68 3.67 20.05
CA LEU A 728 -13.47 3.38 20.82
C LEU A 728 -13.77 2.33 21.92
N PRO A 729 -12.81 1.44 22.22
CA PRO A 729 -12.95 0.47 23.31
C PRO A 729 -13.42 1.13 24.62
N SER A 730 -14.36 0.49 25.32
CA SER A 730 -15.04 1.10 26.47
C SER A 730 -14.09 1.45 27.62
N ASP A 731 -13.03 0.67 27.81
CA ASP A 731 -12.00 0.96 28.81
C ASP A 731 -11.16 2.20 28.45
N GLN A 732 -10.87 2.42 27.17
CA GLN A 732 -10.25 3.67 26.69
C GLN A 732 -11.18 4.86 26.89
N LEU A 733 -12.49 4.71 26.63
CA LEU A 733 -13.49 5.75 26.85
C LEU A 733 -13.65 6.09 28.34
N ASP A 734 -13.62 5.10 29.23
CA ASP A 734 -13.67 5.30 30.69
C ASP A 734 -12.44 6.07 31.18
N LEU A 735 -11.24 5.69 30.73
CA LEU A 735 -10.02 6.42 31.05
C LEU A 735 -10.04 7.86 30.48
N LEU A 736 -10.48 8.03 29.23
CA LEU A 736 -10.60 9.35 28.59
C LEU A 736 -11.58 10.25 29.36
N LYS A 737 -12.70 9.72 29.86
CA LYS A 737 -13.64 10.47 30.70
C LYS A 737 -13.00 10.93 32.00
N ASP A 738 -12.27 10.07 32.69
CA ASP A 738 -11.59 10.44 33.94
C ASP A 738 -10.45 11.44 33.71
N VAL A 739 -9.68 11.28 32.63
CA VAL A 739 -8.65 12.24 32.19
C VAL A 739 -9.28 13.58 31.84
N SER A 740 -10.34 13.61 31.02
CA SER A 740 -11.07 14.84 30.67
C SER A 740 -11.54 15.58 31.93
N LYS A 741 -12.14 14.86 32.87
CA LYS A 741 -12.61 15.43 34.14
C LYS A 741 -11.45 16.02 34.94
N ALA A 742 -10.29 15.35 34.99
CA ALA A 742 -9.10 15.86 35.66
C ALA A 742 -8.56 17.14 35.01
N VAL A 743 -8.44 17.15 33.68
CA VAL A 743 -8.00 18.32 32.90
C VAL A 743 -8.93 19.51 33.13
N LYS A 744 -10.25 19.30 33.04
CA LYS A 744 -11.25 20.35 33.28
C LYS A 744 -11.21 20.90 34.69
N ALA A 745 -10.99 20.05 35.71
CA ALA A 745 -10.93 20.48 37.10
C ALA A 745 -9.79 21.47 37.37
N ASN A 746 -8.72 21.44 36.58
CA ASN A 746 -7.61 22.38 36.66
C ASN A 746 -7.62 23.45 35.56
N ASN A 747 -8.68 23.50 34.72
CA ASN A 747 -8.83 24.43 33.59
C ASN A 747 -7.71 24.27 32.53
N GLY A 748 -7.26 23.03 32.32
CA GLY A 748 -6.26 22.65 31.33
C GLY A 748 -6.86 22.39 29.95
N LYS A 749 -5.99 22.02 29.00
CA LYS A 749 -6.30 21.70 27.61
C LYS A 749 -6.24 20.20 27.38
N LEU A 750 -7.22 19.65 26.68
CA LEU A 750 -7.25 18.25 26.26
C LEU A 750 -7.11 18.14 24.75
N ILE A 751 -6.05 17.48 24.30
CA ILE A 751 -5.81 17.13 22.89
C ILE A 751 -5.99 15.63 22.78
N VAL A 752 -6.76 15.16 21.79
CA VAL A 752 -6.93 13.73 21.50
C VAL A 752 -6.24 13.40 20.18
N VAL A 753 -5.36 12.39 20.19
CA VAL A 753 -4.75 11.82 18.99
C VAL A 753 -5.36 10.45 18.75
N LEU A 754 -5.87 10.22 17.55
CA LEU A 754 -6.56 8.99 17.17
C LEU A 754 -5.65 8.14 16.28
N ASN A 755 -5.46 6.87 16.65
CA ASN A 755 -4.86 5.84 15.83
C ASN A 755 -5.89 4.76 15.50
N THR A 756 -6.69 4.97 14.47
CA THR A 756 -7.80 4.07 14.10
C THR A 756 -7.58 3.44 12.72
N SER A 757 -8.14 2.26 12.49
CA SER A 757 -8.12 1.63 11.17
C SER A 757 -9.00 2.35 10.15
N ASP A 758 -10.08 2.95 10.62
CA ASP A 758 -11.18 3.52 9.82
C ASP A 758 -11.89 4.59 10.69
N ALA A 759 -12.97 5.15 10.18
CA ALA A 759 -13.92 5.97 10.89
C ALA A 759 -14.42 5.29 12.18
N ILE A 760 -14.63 6.10 13.20
CA ILE A 760 -15.16 5.69 14.51
C ILE A 760 -16.40 6.49 14.85
N SER A 761 -17.19 6.04 15.82
CA SER A 761 -18.23 6.88 16.39
C SER A 761 -17.68 7.82 17.46
N TYR A 762 -18.31 8.99 17.60
CA TYR A 762 -17.91 10.04 18.53
C TYR A 762 -18.89 10.18 19.70
N GLU A 763 -19.54 9.07 20.09
CA GLU A 763 -20.54 9.10 21.15
C GLU A 763 -19.96 9.46 22.52
N GLY A 764 -20.73 10.29 23.24
CA GLY A 764 -20.42 10.74 24.58
C GLY A 764 -19.82 12.15 24.63
N ASP A 765 -19.58 12.64 25.85
CA ASP A 765 -19.20 14.05 26.07
C ASP A 765 -17.73 14.34 25.70
N TRP A 766 -16.91 13.33 25.35
CA TRP A 766 -15.46 13.51 25.20
C TRP A 766 -15.07 14.37 24.00
N LEU A 767 -15.86 14.37 22.92
CA LEU A 767 -15.60 15.22 21.76
C LEU A 767 -15.82 16.70 22.07
N ASP A 768 -16.88 17.02 22.83
CA ASP A 768 -17.14 18.37 23.34
C ASP A 768 -16.04 18.83 24.29
N ASP A 769 -15.47 17.89 25.05
CA ASP A 769 -14.44 18.13 26.05
C ASP A 769 -13.04 18.31 25.48
N ALA A 770 -12.76 17.72 24.31
CA ALA A 770 -11.48 17.84 23.64
C ALA A 770 -11.35 19.23 22.99
N ASP A 771 -10.26 19.95 23.28
CA ASP A 771 -9.94 21.21 22.61
C ASP A 771 -9.35 20.96 21.21
N ALA A 772 -8.68 19.83 20.98
CA ALA A 772 -8.26 19.43 19.65
C ALA A 772 -8.37 17.91 19.44
N VAL A 773 -8.61 17.51 18.19
CA VAL A 773 -8.64 16.11 17.76
C VAL A 773 -7.81 15.96 16.49
N LEU A 774 -6.78 15.11 16.53
CA LEU A 774 -5.89 14.81 15.42
C LEU A 774 -6.05 13.32 15.04
N GLN A 775 -6.55 13.06 13.83
CA GLN A 775 -6.67 11.72 13.27
C GLN A 775 -5.38 11.36 12.52
N MET A 776 -4.67 10.35 13.02
CA MET A 776 -3.46 9.81 12.40
C MET A 776 -3.73 8.50 11.63
N TYR A 777 -4.92 7.91 11.77
CA TYR A 777 -5.21 6.54 11.37
C TYR A 777 -4.06 5.60 11.79
N TYR A 778 -3.53 4.82 10.85
CA TYR A 778 -2.31 4.03 11.00
C TYR A 778 -1.18 4.64 10.16
N PRO A 779 -0.31 5.45 10.79
CA PRO A 779 0.65 6.32 10.10
C PRO A 779 1.96 5.63 9.67
N GLY A 780 2.04 4.30 9.68
CA GLY A 780 3.22 3.57 9.24
C GLY A 780 4.44 3.73 10.16
N GLN A 781 5.60 3.27 9.67
CA GLN A 781 6.84 3.15 10.46
C GLN A 781 7.40 4.48 10.97
N ALA A 782 7.13 5.58 10.26
CA ALA A 782 7.58 6.93 10.62
C ALA A 782 6.53 7.73 11.42
N GLY A 783 5.40 7.10 11.75
CA GLY A 783 4.23 7.77 12.28
C GLY A 783 4.42 8.49 13.62
N GLY A 784 5.30 7.99 14.49
CA GLY A 784 5.60 8.66 15.76
C GLY A 784 6.31 9.99 15.57
N LYS A 785 7.24 10.05 14.62
CA LYS A 785 7.94 11.28 14.23
C LYS A 785 6.99 12.26 13.53
N ALA A 786 6.18 11.78 12.59
CA ALA A 786 5.15 12.58 11.91
C ALA A 786 4.17 13.20 12.93
N THR A 787 3.67 12.40 13.87
CA THR A 787 2.79 12.87 14.95
C THR A 787 3.46 13.96 15.79
N ALA A 788 4.73 13.79 16.16
CA ALA A 788 5.48 14.80 16.90
C ALA A 788 5.68 16.10 16.11
N ASN A 789 5.97 16.02 14.80
CA ASN A 789 6.10 17.19 13.93
C ASN A 789 4.80 17.98 13.83
N LEU A 790 3.65 17.29 13.72
CA LEU A 790 2.33 17.91 13.71
C LEU A 790 2.02 18.56 15.07
N LEU A 791 2.15 17.80 16.17
CA LEU A 791 1.88 18.30 17.52
C LEU A 791 2.71 19.55 17.85
N LEU A 792 3.97 19.61 17.43
CA LEU A 792 4.88 20.75 17.68
C LEU A 792 4.77 21.87 16.65
N GLY A 793 3.91 21.74 15.63
CA GLY A 793 3.74 22.75 14.58
C GLY A 793 4.94 22.90 13.64
N LYS A 794 5.82 21.89 13.60
CA LYS A 794 6.90 21.81 12.58
C LYS A 794 6.32 21.51 11.21
N VAL A 795 5.20 20.78 11.19
CA VAL A 795 4.37 20.57 10.03
C VAL A 795 2.98 21.09 10.31
N ASN A 796 2.39 21.75 9.32
CA ASN A 796 1.02 22.22 9.37
C ASN A 796 0.09 21.11 8.84
N PRO A 797 -0.90 20.64 9.63
CA PRO A 797 -1.89 19.66 9.17
C PRO A 797 -2.56 20.11 7.87
N SER A 798 -2.68 19.16 6.95
CA SER A 798 -3.22 19.40 5.60
C SER A 798 -3.96 18.21 5.01
N GLY A 799 -4.13 17.13 5.77
CA GLY A 799 -4.95 16.00 5.37
C GLY A 799 -6.43 16.36 5.40
N LYS A 800 -7.23 15.67 4.58
CA LYS A 800 -8.69 15.78 4.51
C LYS A 800 -9.30 14.39 4.58
N LEU A 801 -10.39 14.23 5.33
CA LEU A 801 -11.11 12.96 5.45
C LEU A 801 -11.49 12.40 4.07
N THR A 802 -11.36 11.09 3.90
CA THR A 802 -11.82 10.37 2.70
C THR A 802 -13.04 9.49 2.97
N GLN A 803 -13.55 9.57 4.19
CA GLN A 803 -14.76 8.90 4.66
C GLN A 803 -15.51 9.84 5.58
N THR A 804 -16.81 9.67 5.66
CA THR A 804 -17.64 10.42 6.61
C THR A 804 -17.54 9.79 8.00
N GLU A 805 -17.22 10.60 9.01
CA GLU A 805 -17.06 10.15 10.40
C GLU A 805 -18.41 10.22 11.15
N PRO A 806 -19.02 9.09 11.53
CA PRO A 806 -20.36 9.07 12.10
C PRO A 806 -20.40 9.63 13.53
N MET A 807 -21.48 10.33 13.89
CA MET A 807 -21.67 10.75 15.28
C MET A 807 -21.93 9.55 16.21
N LYS A 808 -22.70 8.57 15.75
CA LYS A 808 -23.10 7.37 16.52
C LYS A 808 -22.80 6.08 15.77
N ASP A 809 -22.68 4.98 16.52
CA ASP A 809 -22.55 3.63 15.93
C ASP A 809 -23.73 3.25 15.02
N THR A 810 -24.90 3.87 15.24
CA THR A 810 -26.12 3.66 14.44
C THR A 810 -26.22 4.60 13.23
N ASP A 811 -25.35 5.60 13.13
CA ASP A 811 -25.39 6.59 12.05
C ASP A 811 -24.57 6.09 10.85
N THR A 812 -24.75 4.83 10.46
CA THR A 812 -24.09 4.22 9.30
C THR A 812 -25.11 3.54 8.40
N LEU A 813 -24.80 3.41 7.11
CA LEU A 813 -25.74 2.86 6.12
C LEU A 813 -26.22 1.42 6.41
N VAL A 814 -25.52 0.69 7.27
CA VAL A 814 -25.88 -0.69 7.69
C VAL A 814 -26.50 -0.77 9.07
N THR A 815 -26.57 0.32 9.84
CA THR A 815 -27.05 0.30 11.23
C THR A 815 -28.19 1.29 11.51
N ASP A 816 -28.74 1.91 10.47
CA ASP A 816 -29.89 2.82 10.52
C ASP A 816 -31.21 2.10 10.89
N SER A 817 -31.34 0.82 10.54
CA SER A 817 -32.39 -0.06 11.05
C SER A 817 -31.94 -1.52 11.19
N GLU A 818 -32.66 -2.32 11.99
CA GLU A 818 -32.40 -3.76 12.09
C GLU A 818 -32.68 -4.50 10.76
N GLU A 819 -33.59 -3.99 9.93
CA GLU A 819 -33.87 -4.56 8.60
C GLU A 819 -32.69 -4.30 7.66
N ASP A 820 -32.16 -3.09 7.64
CA ASP A 820 -31.00 -2.71 6.84
C ASP A 820 -29.74 -3.44 7.31
N LYS A 821 -29.58 -3.64 8.62
CA LYS A 821 -28.49 -4.46 9.16
C LYS A 821 -28.52 -5.89 8.64
N GLU A 822 -29.68 -6.52 8.65
CA GLU A 822 -29.84 -7.88 8.11
C GLU A 822 -29.63 -7.92 6.59
N GLU A 823 -30.17 -6.95 5.85
CA GLU A 823 -30.10 -6.88 4.39
C GLU A 823 -28.70 -6.50 3.86
N ARG A 824 -28.13 -5.43 4.40
CA ARG A 824 -26.93 -4.74 3.89
C ARG A 824 -25.66 -5.17 4.63
N GLY A 825 -25.75 -5.64 5.88
CA GLY A 825 -24.62 -6.18 6.65
C GLY A 825 -24.46 -7.70 6.52
N GLY A 826 -25.56 -8.40 6.20
CA GLY A 826 -25.62 -9.84 6.02
C GLY A 826 -25.80 -10.62 7.33
N LYS A 827 -26.63 -11.66 7.29
CA LYS A 827 -26.97 -12.49 8.46
C LYS A 827 -26.24 -13.83 8.44
N SER A 828 -25.38 -14.09 9.43
CA SER A 828 -24.78 -15.43 9.62
C SER A 828 -25.84 -16.46 9.98
N ASN A 829 -25.83 -17.62 9.31
CA ASN A 829 -26.60 -18.79 9.76
C ASN A 829 -25.77 -19.73 10.66
N GLY A 830 -24.56 -19.34 11.06
CA GLY A 830 -23.74 -20.07 12.04
C GLY A 830 -23.17 -21.41 11.57
N ASN A 831 -23.18 -21.71 10.27
CA ASN A 831 -22.76 -23.01 9.72
C ASN A 831 -21.85 -22.91 8.47
N GLY A 832 -21.27 -21.74 8.20
CA GLY A 832 -20.45 -21.50 6.99
C GLY A 832 -21.26 -21.44 5.69
N SER A 833 -22.59 -21.28 5.75
CA SER A 833 -23.40 -21.00 4.56
C SER A 833 -23.03 -19.66 3.93
N LEU A 834 -23.41 -19.49 2.67
CA LEU A 834 -23.42 -18.16 2.06
C LEU A 834 -24.28 -17.19 2.89
N VAL A 835 -23.85 -15.94 2.88
CA VAL A 835 -24.48 -14.78 3.52
C VAL A 835 -24.93 -13.87 2.39
N ASP A 836 -26.24 -13.75 2.22
CA ASP A 836 -26.79 -12.83 1.24
C ASP A 836 -26.67 -11.39 1.74
N ILE A 837 -26.14 -10.52 0.89
CA ILE A 837 -25.98 -9.08 1.15
C ILE A 837 -26.55 -8.34 -0.06
N ASN A 838 -27.44 -7.37 0.17
CA ASN A 838 -27.99 -6.55 -0.89
C ASN A 838 -27.48 -5.12 -0.76
N TYR A 839 -26.93 -4.56 -1.84
CA TYR A 839 -26.51 -3.16 -1.89
C TYR A 839 -27.72 -2.31 -2.31
N SER A 840 -28.77 -2.35 -1.48
CA SER A 840 -30.07 -1.70 -1.73
C SER A 840 -30.00 -0.17 -1.67
N GLU A 841 -28.95 0.38 -1.07
CA GLU A 841 -28.62 1.80 -1.08
C GLU A 841 -28.28 2.34 -2.49
N GLY A 842 -27.92 1.45 -3.43
CA GLY A 842 -27.48 1.83 -4.76
C GLY A 842 -26.27 2.77 -4.73
N ILE A 843 -26.32 3.90 -5.45
CA ILE A 843 -25.21 4.87 -5.50
C ILE A 843 -25.03 5.69 -4.22
N TYR A 844 -25.96 5.61 -3.27
CA TYR A 844 -25.91 6.38 -2.02
C TYR A 844 -24.99 5.68 -1.02
N THR A 845 -23.68 5.70 -1.28
CA THR A 845 -22.61 5.23 -0.39
C THR A 845 -21.81 6.42 0.17
N GLY A 846 -21.34 6.31 1.42
CA GLY A 846 -20.56 7.36 2.08
C GLY A 846 -21.37 8.64 2.29
N TYR A 847 -20.75 9.82 2.12
CA TYR A 847 -21.40 11.13 2.26
C TYR A 847 -22.69 11.27 1.45
N ARG A 848 -22.80 10.56 0.31
CA ARG A 848 -24.03 10.54 -0.51
C ARG A 848 -25.23 9.96 0.26
N TRP A 849 -24.98 8.99 1.14
CA TRP A 849 -26.00 8.41 2.03
C TRP A 849 -26.41 9.41 3.12
N TYR A 850 -25.44 10.05 3.79
CA TYR A 850 -25.71 11.05 4.84
C TYR A 850 -26.53 12.22 4.29
N ASP A 851 -26.18 12.70 3.09
CA ASP A 851 -26.95 13.71 2.36
C ASP A 851 -28.38 13.25 2.04
N LYS A 852 -28.54 11.98 1.67
CA LYS A 852 -29.81 11.39 1.25
C LYS A 852 -30.77 11.20 2.44
N GLU A 853 -30.23 10.74 3.56
CA GLU A 853 -30.99 10.46 4.79
C GLU A 853 -31.05 11.66 5.75
N GLU A 854 -30.41 12.79 5.38
CA GLU A 854 -30.32 14.01 6.19
C GLU A 854 -29.72 13.76 7.59
N VAL A 855 -28.72 12.88 7.66
CA VAL A 855 -27.98 12.53 8.89
C VAL A 855 -26.76 13.43 9.01
N THR A 856 -26.65 14.18 10.11
CA THR A 856 -25.46 15.02 10.38
C THR A 856 -24.34 14.17 10.99
N PRO A 857 -23.19 14.01 10.32
CA PRO A 857 -22.05 13.29 10.85
C PRO A 857 -21.31 14.09 11.94
N ALA A 858 -20.32 13.47 12.60
CA ALA A 858 -19.38 14.21 13.46
C ALA A 858 -18.43 15.06 12.63
N PHE A 859 -17.94 14.52 11.50
CA PHE A 859 -17.14 15.23 10.53
C PHE A 859 -17.48 14.75 9.11
N ASP A 860 -17.70 15.69 8.21
CA ASP A 860 -18.08 15.44 6.83
C ASP A 860 -16.90 14.97 5.96
N PHE A 861 -17.23 14.33 4.83
CA PHE A 861 -16.27 13.94 3.81
C PHE A 861 -15.44 15.16 3.33
N GLY A 862 -14.14 14.96 3.19
CA GLY A 862 -13.23 16.04 2.81
C GLY A 862 -12.94 17.05 3.92
N HIS A 863 -13.46 16.90 5.14
CA HIS A 863 -13.14 17.78 6.27
C HIS A 863 -11.67 17.66 6.71
N GLY A 864 -11.09 18.77 7.14
CA GLY A 864 -9.73 18.80 7.70
C GLY A 864 -9.22 20.22 7.87
N LEU A 865 -8.86 20.55 9.11
CA LEU A 865 -8.39 21.87 9.51
C LEU A 865 -6.88 22.04 9.25
N SER A 866 -6.44 23.29 9.35
CA SER A 866 -5.05 23.70 9.25
C SER A 866 -4.71 24.66 10.41
N TYR A 867 -3.42 24.84 10.71
CA TYR A 867 -2.95 25.92 11.58
C TYR A 867 -3.03 27.30 10.92
N THR A 868 -3.38 27.35 9.63
CA THR A 868 -3.70 28.59 8.92
C THR A 868 -5.12 28.57 8.36
N THR A 869 -5.54 29.66 7.72
CA THR A 869 -6.86 29.81 7.10
C THR A 869 -6.71 30.12 5.61
N PHE A 870 -7.73 29.75 4.83
CA PHE A 870 -7.74 29.98 3.39
C PHE A 870 -9.03 30.65 2.92
N GLU A 871 -8.90 31.54 1.92
CA GLU A 871 -10.02 32.22 1.25
C GLU A 871 -10.05 31.82 -0.23
N TYR A 872 -11.27 31.68 -0.77
CA TYR A 872 -11.53 31.27 -2.15
C TYR A 872 -12.22 32.42 -2.88
N SER A 873 -11.78 32.76 -4.09
CA SER A 873 -12.33 33.89 -4.85
C SER A 873 -12.19 33.71 -6.37
N ASP A 874 -12.78 34.62 -7.14
CA ASP A 874 -12.59 34.76 -8.60
C ASP A 874 -12.94 33.51 -9.44
N LEU A 875 -14.00 32.76 -9.06
CA LEU A 875 -14.49 31.61 -9.84
C LEU A 875 -14.86 32.00 -11.26
N LYS A 876 -14.34 31.23 -12.23
CA LYS A 876 -14.71 31.24 -13.64
C LYS A 876 -14.76 29.80 -14.14
N ILE A 877 -15.86 29.42 -14.78
CA ILE A 877 -16.00 28.10 -15.36
C ILE A 877 -16.11 28.22 -16.88
N LYS A 878 -15.37 27.39 -17.60
CA LYS A 878 -15.37 27.37 -19.07
C LYS A 878 -15.46 25.94 -19.58
N GLU A 879 -16.23 25.74 -20.63
CA GLU A 879 -16.18 24.49 -21.39
C GLU A 879 -14.77 24.27 -21.95
N ASN A 880 -14.27 23.05 -21.87
CA ASN A 880 -12.95 22.66 -22.40
C ASN A 880 -13.08 21.80 -23.66
N ASP A 881 -11.96 21.58 -24.35
CA ASP A 881 -11.93 20.89 -25.65
C ASP A 881 -12.31 19.38 -25.56
N ASN A 882 -12.44 18.84 -24.35
CA ASN A 882 -12.74 17.43 -24.08
C ASN A 882 -14.18 17.19 -23.62
N ASN A 883 -15.11 18.09 -24.00
CA ASN A 883 -16.53 18.04 -23.61
C ASN A 883 -16.76 18.07 -22.08
N GLY A 884 -15.81 18.64 -21.34
CA GLY A 884 -15.91 18.89 -19.91
C GLY A 884 -15.86 20.39 -19.61
N PHE A 885 -15.53 20.74 -18.36
CA PHE A 885 -15.37 22.12 -17.93
C PHE A 885 -14.10 22.30 -17.11
N ASP A 886 -13.48 23.47 -17.22
CA ASP A 886 -12.39 23.89 -16.36
C ASP A 886 -12.90 24.95 -15.39
N ALA A 887 -12.85 24.65 -14.10
CA ALA A 887 -13.18 25.58 -13.02
C ALA A 887 -11.91 26.25 -12.52
N THR A 888 -11.72 27.53 -12.85
CA THR A 888 -10.57 28.34 -12.45
C THR A 888 -10.97 29.31 -11.33
N PHE A 889 -10.24 29.31 -10.22
CA PHE A 889 -10.47 30.18 -9.06
C PHE A 889 -9.16 30.49 -8.36
N THR A 890 -9.17 31.38 -7.37
CA THR A 890 -7.99 31.78 -6.59
C THR A 890 -8.13 31.34 -5.15
N VAL A 891 -7.10 30.66 -4.63
CA VAL A 891 -6.97 30.29 -3.22
C VAL A 891 -5.89 31.16 -2.59
N LYS A 892 -6.19 31.75 -1.44
CA LYS A 892 -5.27 32.61 -0.69
C LYS A 892 -5.10 32.08 0.73
N ASN A 893 -3.86 32.01 1.21
CA ASN A 893 -3.60 31.82 2.63
C ASN A 893 -3.80 33.15 3.36
N THR A 894 -4.76 33.19 4.29
CA THR A 894 -5.15 34.38 5.06
C THR A 894 -4.65 34.39 6.50
N GLY A 895 -4.03 33.30 6.96
CA GLY A 895 -3.46 33.22 8.31
C GLY A 895 -1.99 33.61 8.36
N ASP A 896 -1.34 33.23 9.47
CA ASP A 896 0.00 33.70 9.86
C ASP A 896 1.12 32.67 9.63
N VAL A 897 0.78 31.45 9.23
CA VAL A 897 1.75 30.37 8.95
C VAL A 897 1.56 29.80 7.56
N THR A 898 2.64 29.26 6.98
CA THR A 898 2.56 28.52 5.71
C THR A 898 1.71 27.27 5.88
N GLY A 899 0.91 26.94 4.87
CA GLY A 899 0.07 25.75 4.88
C GLY A 899 -0.33 25.31 3.48
N SER A 900 -0.79 24.07 3.39
CA SER A 900 -1.36 23.50 2.17
C SER A 900 -2.87 23.36 2.29
N GLU A 901 -3.57 23.49 1.17
CA GLU A 901 -5.04 23.38 1.09
C GLU A 901 -5.42 22.38 0.01
N VAL A 902 -6.58 21.74 0.16
CA VAL A 902 -7.18 20.90 -0.88
C VAL A 902 -8.50 21.53 -1.28
N ALA A 903 -8.54 22.06 -2.50
CA ALA A 903 -9.77 22.56 -3.08
C ALA A 903 -10.53 21.42 -3.75
N GLN A 904 -11.76 21.19 -3.32
CA GLN A 904 -12.63 20.10 -3.77
C GLN A 904 -13.72 20.68 -4.66
N VAL A 905 -13.99 20.01 -5.79
CA VAL A 905 -14.99 20.43 -6.77
C VAL A 905 -16.09 19.39 -6.85
N TYR A 906 -17.29 19.79 -6.47
CA TYR A 906 -18.49 18.98 -6.46
C TYR A 906 -19.44 19.40 -7.56
N LEU A 907 -20.20 18.44 -8.08
CA LEU A 907 -21.31 18.67 -8.99
C LEU A 907 -22.62 18.39 -8.26
N GLY A 908 -23.55 19.33 -8.32
CA GLY A 908 -24.91 19.14 -7.79
C GLY A 908 -25.75 18.18 -8.64
N GLU A 909 -26.98 17.93 -8.22
CA GLU A 909 -27.93 17.10 -8.97
C GLU A 909 -28.11 17.57 -10.43
N ALA A 910 -28.32 16.60 -11.33
CA ALA A 910 -28.66 16.85 -12.71
C ALA A 910 -30.05 16.29 -13.05
N GLN A 911 -30.67 16.81 -14.11
CA GLN A 911 -31.93 16.25 -14.61
C GLN A 911 -31.67 14.93 -15.34
N VAL A 912 -32.17 13.83 -14.77
CA VAL A 912 -32.03 12.48 -15.33
C VAL A 912 -33.39 11.80 -15.54
N PRO A 913 -33.48 10.77 -16.40
CA PRO A 913 -34.71 9.99 -16.56
C PRO A 913 -35.19 9.36 -15.26
N SER A 914 -36.51 9.14 -15.16
CA SER A 914 -37.11 8.47 -14.00
C SER A 914 -36.47 7.09 -13.76
N GLY A 915 -36.09 6.82 -12.52
CA GLY A 915 -35.49 5.54 -12.09
C GLY A 915 -33.96 5.53 -12.05
N VAL A 916 -33.30 6.57 -12.58
CA VAL A 916 -31.85 6.78 -12.40
C VAL A 916 -31.61 7.47 -11.06
N GLN A 917 -30.72 6.93 -10.25
CA GLN A 917 -30.29 7.59 -9.02
C GLN A 917 -29.30 8.72 -9.33
N MET A 918 -29.31 9.78 -8.53
CA MET A 918 -28.36 10.90 -8.64
C MET A 918 -28.08 11.44 -7.25
N ALA A 919 -26.80 11.56 -6.89
CA ALA A 919 -26.40 12.11 -5.60
C ALA A 919 -26.69 13.62 -5.55
N LYS A 920 -27.00 14.12 -4.35
CA LYS A 920 -27.21 15.55 -4.08
C LYS A 920 -25.98 16.36 -4.51
N GLU A 921 -24.82 15.83 -4.20
CA GLU A 921 -23.52 16.30 -4.65
C GLU A 921 -22.56 15.13 -4.91
N GLN A 922 -21.67 15.32 -5.88
CA GLN A 922 -20.70 14.31 -6.28
C GLN A 922 -19.34 14.94 -6.50
N LEU A 923 -18.29 14.38 -5.90
CA LEU A 923 -16.92 14.80 -6.18
C LEU A 923 -16.61 14.60 -7.67
N ALA A 924 -16.12 15.66 -8.31
CA ALA A 924 -15.83 15.68 -9.74
C ALA A 924 -14.39 16.08 -10.06
N GLY A 925 -13.66 16.58 -9.06
CA GLY A 925 -12.25 16.94 -9.16
C GLY A 925 -11.73 17.53 -7.85
N PHE A 926 -10.42 17.57 -7.71
CA PHE A 926 -9.76 18.26 -6.61
C PHE A 926 -8.41 18.83 -7.07
N ALA A 927 -7.86 19.74 -6.29
CA ALA A 927 -6.49 20.19 -6.43
C ALA A 927 -5.88 20.42 -5.05
N ARG A 928 -4.73 19.79 -4.80
CA ARG A 928 -3.87 20.09 -3.66
C ARG A 928 -2.96 21.27 -4.01
N ILE A 929 -2.99 22.30 -3.18
CA ILE A 929 -2.15 23.49 -3.34
C ILE A 929 -1.14 23.53 -2.20
N GLU A 930 0.10 23.20 -2.54
CA GLU A 930 1.18 23.05 -1.56
C GLU A 930 1.79 24.38 -1.11
N ASN A 931 2.06 24.48 0.19
CA ASN A 931 2.96 25.46 0.82
C ASN A 931 2.66 26.93 0.47
N LEU A 932 1.40 27.37 0.52
CA LEU A 932 1.09 28.80 0.39
C LEU A 932 1.62 29.54 1.62
N ASN A 933 2.47 30.54 1.40
CA ASN A 933 2.94 31.42 2.46
C ASN A 933 1.82 32.36 2.94
N PRO A 934 1.93 32.92 4.16
CA PRO A 934 0.99 33.93 4.66
C PRO A 934 0.76 35.08 3.66
N GLY A 935 -0.50 35.30 3.29
CA GLY A 935 -0.92 36.31 2.32
C GLY A 935 -0.72 35.95 0.84
N GLU A 936 -0.06 34.83 0.53
CA GLU A 936 0.11 34.34 -0.84
C GLU A 936 -1.22 33.90 -1.45
N SER A 937 -1.40 34.16 -2.75
CA SER A 937 -2.56 33.72 -3.52
C SER A 937 -2.10 32.96 -4.75
N LYS A 938 -2.76 31.84 -5.05
CA LYS A 938 -2.50 31.01 -6.22
C LYS A 938 -3.79 30.77 -6.99
N GLN A 939 -3.73 30.98 -8.30
CA GLN A 939 -4.81 30.57 -9.18
C GLN A 939 -4.72 29.07 -9.42
N VAL A 940 -5.86 28.40 -9.31
CA VAL A 940 -6.02 26.96 -9.44
C VAL A 940 -7.03 26.71 -10.55
N THR A 941 -6.80 25.65 -11.34
CA THR A 941 -7.78 25.17 -12.31
C THR A 941 -8.00 23.70 -12.07
N VAL A 942 -9.26 23.30 -11.90
CA VAL A 942 -9.67 21.91 -11.75
C VAL A 942 -10.53 21.53 -12.95
N THR A 943 -10.16 20.45 -13.63
CA THR A 943 -10.89 19.93 -14.78
C THR A 943 -11.98 18.97 -14.33
N ILE A 944 -13.22 19.30 -14.69
CA ILE A 944 -14.39 18.44 -14.61
C ILE A 944 -14.50 17.68 -15.93
N ASN A 945 -14.20 16.39 -15.90
CA ASN A 945 -14.24 15.56 -17.11
C ASN A 945 -15.69 15.22 -17.52
N GLN A 946 -15.89 14.84 -18.79
CA GLN A 946 -17.22 14.45 -19.30
C GLN A 946 -17.81 13.23 -18.56
N ARG A 947 -16.96 12.33 -18.04
CA ARG A 947 -17.38 11.15 -17.27
C ARG A 947 -18.10 11.56 -15.98
N SER A 948 -17.61 12.54 -15.22
CA SER A 948 -18.26 13.07 -14.01
C SER A 948 -19.58 13.80 -14.30
N LEU A 949 -19.81 14.20 -15.56
CA LEU A 949 -21.08 14.76 -16.03
C LEU A 949 -22.08 13.68 -16.46
N SER A 950 -21.70 12.40 -16.40
CA SER A 950 -22.49 11.30 -16.94
C SER A 950 -23.11 10.43 -15.85
N TYR A 951 -24.19 9.74 -16.21
CA TYR A 951 -24.80 8.66 -15.43
C TYR A 951 -24.87 7.38 -16.28
N TRP A 952 -24.97 6.23 -15.64
CA TRP A 952 -25.15 4.94 -16.31
C TRP A 952 -26.63 4.70 -16.61
N ASP A 953 -26.99 4.72 -17.90
CA ASP A 953 -28.38 4.50 -18.33
C ASP A 953 -28.67 3.00 -18.52
N THR A 954 -29.20 2.36 -17.49
CA THR A 954 -29.53 0.92 -17.49
C THR A 954 -30.51 0.52 -18.61
N ASN A 955 -31.35 1.45 -19.07
CA ASN A 955 -32.32 1.22 -20.14
C ASN A 955 -31.74 1.39 -21.55
N SER A 956 -30.52 1.89 -21.68
CA SER A 956 -29.83 2.06 -22.96
C SER A 956 -29.20 0.76 -23.46
N THR A 957 -28.98 0.67 -24.77
CA THR A 957 -28.14 -0.37 -25.38
C THR A 957 -26.67 0.04 -25.35
N LEU A 958 -25.75 -0.92 -25.24
CA LEU A 958 -24.31 -0.68 -25.33
C LEU A 958 -23.94 0.06 -26.63
N ILE A 959 -23.09 1.08 -26.49
CA ILE A 959 -22.55 1.88 -27.58
C ILE A 959 -21.06 1.58 -27.72
N THR A 960 -20.63 1.09 -28.89
CA THR A 960 -19.21 0.92 -29.19
C THR A 960 -18.56 2.27 -29.46
N ARG A 961 -17.54 2.60 -28.67
CA ARG A 961 -16.71 3.80 -28.77
C ARG A 961 -15.58 3.61 -29.79
N ALA A 962 -14.90 4.70 -30.14
CA ALA A 962 -13.88 4.71 -31.20
C ALA A 962 -12.64 3.86 -30.88
N ASP A 963 -12.33 3.69 -29.60
CA ASP A 963 -11.27 2.81 -29.07
C ASP A 963 -11.70 1.34 -28.98
N GLY A 964 -12.93 1.02 -29.39
CA GLY A 964 -13.48 -0.33 -29.34
C GLY A 964 -14.14 -0.69 -28.01
N THR A 965 -14.01 0.15 -26.98
CA THR A 965 -14.74 -0.03 -25.71
C THR A 965 -16.25 0.10 -25.93
N GLN A 966 -17.04 -0.43 -25.00
CA GLN A 966 -18.50 -0.33 -25.04
C GLN A 966 -19.01 0.15 -23.70
N ASP A 967 -20.08 0.94 -23.70
CA ASP A 967 -20.73 1.38 -22.47
C ASP A 967 -22.16 1.88 -22.69
N LYS A 968 -22.86 2.22 -21.59
CA LYS A 968 -24.18 2.87 -21.58
C LYS A 968 -24.15 4.27 -20.94
N TRP A 969 -22.98 4.90 -20.87
CA TRP A 969 -22.85 6.20 -20.22
C TRP A 969 -23.52 7.32 -21.03
N LYS A 970 -24.35 8.12 -20.35
CA LYS A 970 -25.05 9.27 -20.91
C LYS A 970 -24.69 10.53 -20.15
N VAL A 971 -24.37 11.60 -20.87
CA VAL A 971 -24.16 12.92 -20.28
C VAL A 971 -25.49 13.45 -19.75
N ALA A 972 -25.54 13.87 -18.49
CA ALA A 972 -26.70 14.52 -17.90
C ALA A 972 -26.75 15.99 -18.36
N THR A 973 -27.55 16.26 -19.39
CA THR A 973 -27.65 17.60 -20.01
C THR A 973 -28.51 18.56 -19.21
N GLY A 974 -28.28 19.86 -19.40
CA GLY A 974 -29.02 20.95 -18.79
C GLY A 974 -28.20 21.70 -17.75
N GLU A 975 -28.86 22.61 -17.03
CA GLU A 975 -28.23 23.38 -15.96
C GLU A 975 -27.81 22.46 -14.81
N ARG A 976 -26.56 22.58 -14.37
CA ARG A 976 -26.00 21.85 -13.24
C ARG A 976 -25.14 22.79 -12.40
N LYS A 977 -25.23 22.66 -11.07
CA LYS A 977 -24.41 23.45 -10.15
C LYS A 977 -23.00 22.87 -10.04
N VAL A 978 -21.98 23.73 -10.09
CA VAL A 978 -20.60 23.42 -9.70
C VAL A 978 -20.32 24.11 -8.38
N MET A 979 -19.84 23.36 -7.39
CA MET A 979 -19.59 23.81 -6.03
C MET A 979 -18.11 23.58 -5.71
N ILE A 980 -17.46 24.56 -5.10
CA ILE A 980 -16.05 24.50 -4.73
C ILE A 980 -15.91 24.80 -3.25
N GLY A 981 -15.34 23.85 -2.53
CA GLY A 981 -15.21 23.90 -1.08
C GLY A 981 -13.89 23.34 -0.60
N SER A 982 -13.69 23.41 0.72
CA SER A 982 -12.58 22.73 1.41
C SER A 982 -12.98 21.42 2.09
N ALA A 983 -14.27 21.10 2.05
CA ALA A 983 -14.96 19.90 2.51
C ALA A 983 -16.31 19.80 1.76
N SER A 984 -17.05 18.69 1.88
CA SER A 984 -18.39 18.57 1.29
C SER A 984 -19.40 19.55 1.92
N ASP A 985 -19.26 19.87 3.21
CA ASP A 985 -20.13 20.80 3.94
C ASP A 985 -19.64 22.27 3.93
N ASP A 986 -18.36 22.53 3.61
CA ASP A 986 -17.77 23.88 3.51
C ASP A 986 -17.61 24.34 2.05
N ILE A 987 -18.75 24.62 1.41
CA ILE A 987 -18.82 25.18 0.05
C ILE A 987 -18.62 26.71 0.08
N ARG A 988 -17.58 27.19 -0.60
CA ARG A 988 -17.14 28.59 -0.58
C ARG A 988 -17.44 29.35 -1.86
N LEU A 989 -17.45 28.66 -3.00
CA LEU A 989 -17.80 29.22 -4.31
C LEU A 989 -18.79 28.29 -5.02
N GLU A 990 -19.75 28.87 -5.73
CA GLU A 990 -20.66 28.12 -6.60
C GLU A 990 -20.98 28.92 -7.86
N ASP A 991 -21.19 28.21 -8.97
CA ASP A 991 -21.74 28.77 -10.20
C ASP A 991 -22.49 27.67 -10.97
N ASN A 992 -23.32 28.06 -11.93
CA ASN A 992 -24.06 27.12 -12.77
C ASN A 992 -23.39 26.96 -14.13
N ILE A 993 -23.34 25.72 -14.61
CA ILE A 993 -22.96 25.38 -15.98
C ILE A 993 -24.18 24.85 -16.74
N ASP A 994 -24.20 25.06 -18.06
CA ASP A 994 -25.18 24.44 -18.95
C ASP A 994 -24.49 23.31 -19.71
N VAL A 995 -24.78 22.06 -19.32
CA VAL A 995 -24.18 20.86 -19.90
C VAL A 995 -24.93 20.52 -21.19
N LYS A 996 -24.22 20.52 -22.32
CA LYS A 996 -24.83 20.28 -23.64
C LYS A 996 -24.56 18.87 -24.14
N ASP A 997 -25.49 18.35 -24.91
CA ASP A 997 -25.26 17.12 -25.67
C ASP A 997 -24.36 17.41 -26.88
N THR A 998 -23.08 17.06 -26.77
CA THR A 998 -22.13 17.18 -27.88
C THR A 998 -22.19 16.00 -28.86
N THR A 999 -23.06 15.00 -28.63
CA THR A 999 -23.22 13.86 -29.56
C THR A 999 -24.09 14.16 -30.78
N SER A 1000 -24.66 15.37 -30.87
CA SER A 1000 -25.47 15.84 -32.01
C SER A 1000 -24.67 16.72 -32.99
N GLY A 1001 -23.55 16.23 -33.51
CA GLY A 1001 -22.72 16.91 -34.52
C GLY A 1001 -23.21 16.78 -35.97
N GLY A 1002 -24.48 17.04 -36.23
CA GLY A 1002 -25.02 17.23 -37.58
C GLY A 1002 -24.82 18.67 -38.04
N ASN A 1003 -23.99 18.84 -39.07
CA ASN A 1003 -23.66 20.11 -39.73
C ASN A 1003 -24.86 21.06 -39.91
N SER A 1004 -24.89 22.19 -39.20
CA SER A 1004 -25.56 23.39 -39.70
C SER A 1004 -24.76 24.64 -39.34
N SER A 1005 -23.98 25.08 -40.33
CA SER A 1005 -23.58 26.46 -40.45
C SER A 1005 -24.83 27.35 -40.62
N SER A 1006 -25.00 28.36 -39.78
CA SER A 1006 -25.49 29.64 -40.28
C SER A 1006 -24.87 30.78 -39.47
N GLY A 1007 -24.06 31.56 -40.17
CA GLY A 1007 -23.62 32.85 -39.68
C GLY A 1007 -24.69 33.91 -39.90
N SER A 1008 -24.69 34.86 -38.97
CA SER A 1008 -24.80 36.31 -39.20
C SER A 1008 -26.10 37.05 -38.85
N SER A 1009 -25.88 38.06 -38.00
CA SER A 1009 -26.42 39.44 -37.99
C SER A 1009 -27.75 39.78 -37.32
N HIS A 1010 -27.69 40.92 -36.62
CA HIS A 1010 -28.74 41.68 -35.97
C HIS A 1010 -29.92 42.04 -36.89
N HIS A 1011 -31.16 41.93 -36.39
CA HIS A 1011 -32.11 43.05 -36.12
C HIS A 1011 -33.58 42.56 -36.05
N HIS A 1012 -34.28 43.07 -35.02
CA HIS A 1012 -35.71 43.41 -34.90
C HIS A 1012 -36.85 42.64 -35.62
N SER A 1013 -37.82 42.25 -34.77
CA SER A 1013 -39.28 42.50 -34.88
C SER A 1013 -40.18 41.59 -35.73
N SER A 1014 -41.11 40.95 -35.00
CA SER A 1014 -42.55 40.71 -35.29
C SER A 1014 -42.98 39.84 -36.48
N GLY A 1015 -43.85 38.86 -36.19
CA GLY A 1015 -45.04 38.58 -37.01
C GLY A 1015 -45.23 37.15 -37.51
N SER A 1016 -46.11 36.41 -36.82
CA SER A 1016 -47.25 35.64 -37.36
C SER A 1016 -47.10 34.68 -38.56
N SER A 1017 -47.63 33.46 -38.31
CA SER A 1017 -48.50 32.63 -39.17
C SER A 1017 -47.90 31.66 -40.22
N SER A 1018 -48.15 30.38 -39.92
CA SER A 1018 -48.84 29.35 -40.73
C SER A 1018 -48.27 28.80 -42.04
N SER A 1019 -48.31 27.46 -42.07
CA SER A 1019 -48.84 26.56 -43.13
C SER A 1019 -47.90 25.89 -44.13
N SER A 1020 -47.92 24.55 -44.04
CA SER A 1020 -48.16 23.54 -45.09
C SER A 1020 -47.13 23.27 -46.20
N ALA A 1021 -46.54 22.08 -46.10
CA ALA A 1021 -46.67 20.89 -46.97
C ALA A 1021 -46.23 20.92 -48.45
N SER A 1022 -45.87 19.69 -48.91
CA SER A 1022 -45.83 19.17 -50.31
C SER A 1022 -44.40 19.10 -50.93
N THR A 1023 -43.69 17.96 -50.88
CA THR A 1023 -43.70 16.73 -51.73
C THR A 1023 -42.79 16.76 -52.98
N THR A 1024 -42.35 15.54 -53.37
CA THR A 1024 -41.75 15.05 -54.64
C THR A 1024 -40.22 15.21 -54.76
N SER A 1025 -39.43 14.13 -54.60
CA SER A 1025 -39.12 13.02 -55.53
C SER A 1025 -38.28 13.46 -56.75
N ASP A 1026 -37.01 13.06 -56.82
CA ASP A 1026 -36.58 12.01 -57.76
C ASP A 1026 -35.06 11.77 -57.78
N SER A 1027 -34.77 10.58 -58.26
CA SER A 1027 -33.56 9.78 -58.32
C SER A 1027 -32.34 10.31 -59.10
N ASN A 1028 -31.23 9.64 -58.81
CA ASN A 1028 -30.11 9.22 -59.68
C ASN A 1028 -28.76 9.96 -59.59
N ASN A 1029 -27.86 9.28 -58.86
CA ASN A 1029 -26.65 8.62 -59.36
C ASN A 1029 -25.55 9.50 -59.97
N GLY A 1030 -24.46 9.66 -59.21
CA GLY A 1030 -23.17 10.13 -59.67
C GLY A 1030 -22.10 9.89 -58.62
N LYS A 1031 -21.35 8.80 -58.77
CA LYS A 1031 -20.11 8.54 -58.03
C LYS A 1031 -18.98 9.42 -58.59
N PRO A 1032 -18.29 10.19 -57.75
CA PRO A 1032 -16.82 10.28 -57.81
C PRO A 1032 -16.27 9.84 -56.45
N ASP A 1033 -15.40 8.84 -56.40
CA ASP A 1033 -13.95 8.97 -56.54
C ASP A 1033 -13.32 9.78 -55.39
N SER A 1034 -12.33 9.15 -54.80
CA SER A 1034 -11.75 9.39 -53.48
C SER A 1034 -11.23 10.82 -53.29
N THR A 1035 -11.76 11.48 -52.26
CA THR A 1035 -11.05 12.56 -51.56
C THR A 1035 -10.87 12.14 -50.11
N GLU A 1036 -9.63 11.85 -49.73
CA GLU A 1036 -9.17 11.77 -48.35
C GLU A 1036 -9.73 12.96 -47.56
N VAL A 1037 -10.58 12.66 -46.58
CA VAL A 1037 -10.97 13.65 -45.58
C VAL A 1037 -9.73 13.86 -44.71
N ALA A 1038 -9.13 15.04 -44.78
CA ALA A 1038 -8.04 15.41 -43.89
C ALA A 1038 -8.54 15.24 -42.44
N VAL A 1039 -7.96 14.27 -41.73
CA VAL A 1039 -8.26 14.04 -40.32
C VAL A 1039 -7.64 15.20 -39.55
N LYS A 1040 -8.50 16.01 -38.92
CA LYS A 1040 -8.12 17.19 -38.16
C LYS A 1040 -7.58 16.77 -36.78
N ASN A 1041 -6.65 17.55 -36.23
CA ASN A 1041 -5.97 17.30 -34.97
C ASN A 1041 -5.31 15.91 -34.91
N LYS A 1042 -4.58 15.53 -35.96
CA LYS A 1042 -3.85 14.26 -35.98
C LYS A 1042 -2.47 14.37 -36.60
N TRP A 1043 -1.58 13.52 -36.12
CA TRP A 1043 -0.31 13.23 -36.77
C TRP A 1043 -0.52 12.49 -38.09
N SER A 1044 0.20 12.93 -39.11
CA SER A 1044 0.23 12.37 -40.45
C SER A 1044 1.67 12.09 -40.85
N LYS A 1045 1.93 10.87 -41.31
CA LYS A 1045 3.25 10.46 -41.81
C LYS A 1045 3.36 10.84 -43.28
N ASN A 1046 4.29 11.72 -43.59
CA ASN A 1046 4.59 12.15 -44.94
C ASN A 1046 5.22 11.01 -45.76
N SER A 1047 5.16 11.11 -47.08
CA SER A 1047 5.73 10.13 -48.02
C SER A 1047 7.23 9.94 -47.92
N ASP A 1048 7.95 10.88 -47.31
CA ASP A 1048 9.39 10.82 -47.02
C ASP A 1048 9.71 10.20 -45.64
N GLY A 1049 8.69 9.69 -44.94
CA GLY A 1049 8.80 9.04 -43.63
C GLY A 1049 8.79 10.00 -42.45
N THR A 1050 8.72 11.32 -42.67
CA THR A 1050 8.67 12.34 -41.62
C THR A 1050 7.25 12.55 -41.10
N TRP A 1051 7.10 13.10 -39.89
CA TRP A 1051 5.78 13.36 -39.30
C TRP A 1051 5.40 14.84 -39.40
N SER A 1052 4.13 15.10 -39.68
CA SER A 1052 3.49 16.42 -39.64
C SER A 1052 2.23 16.35 -38.79
N PHE A 1053 1.87 17.42 -38.10
CA PHE A 1053 0.59 17.52 -37.41
C PHE A 1053 -0.40 18.32 -38.25
N ILE A 1054 -1.62 17.80 -38.45
CA ILE A 1054 -2.70 18.50 -39.14
C ILE A 1054 -3.57 19.17 -38.10
N ASN A 1055 -3.63 20.51 -38.11
CA ASN A 1055 -4.39 21.29 -37.14
C ASN A 1055 -5.92 21.21 -37.38
N SER A 1056 -6.69 21.89 -36.54
CA SER A 1056 -8.16 21.94 -36.58
C SER A 1056 -8.73 22.55 -37.87
N ASN A 1057 -7.91 23.33 -38.60
CA ASN A 1057 -8.25 23.92 -39.90
C ASN A 1057 -7.93 22.98 -41.07
N GLY A 1058 -7.33 21.80 -40.82
CA GLY A 1058 -6.91 20.87 -41.87
C GLY A 1058 -5.59 21.25 -42.53
N GLU A 1059 -4.81 22.14 -41.93
CA GLU A 1059 -3.52 22.62 -42.43
C GLU A 1059 -2.36 22.00 -41.64
N LYS A 1060 -1.18 21.89 -42.26
CA LYS A 1060 0.03 21.45 -41.55
C LYS A 1060 0.44 22.50 -40.52
N ALA A 1061 0.50 22.10 -39.26
CA ALA A 1061 0.98 22.94 -38.18
C ALA A 1061 2.49 23.19 -38.31
N THR A 1062 2.92 24.39 -37.94
CA THR A 1062 4.32 24.81 -37.86
C THR A 1062 4.55 25.45 -36.50
N GLY A 1063 5.74 25.32 -35.91
CA GLY A 1063 6.01 25.80 -34.56
C GLY A 1063 5.61 24.80 -33.49
N TRP A 1064 5.33 25.27 -32.27
CA TRP A 1064 4.96 24.40 -31.16
C TRP A 1064 3.52 23.90 -31.29
N VAL A 1065 3.34 22.61 -31.04
CA VAL A 1065 2.05 21.92 -31.02
C VAL A 1065 1.98 21.10 -29.74
N GLN A 1066 0.90 21.24 -29.00
CA GLN A 1066 0.61 20.37 -27.87
C GLN A 1066 -0.35 19.27 -28.33
N ASP A 1067 -0.02 18.02 -28.02
CA ASP A 1067 -0.86 16.86 -28.29
C ASP A 1067 -0.83 15.95 -27.06
N GLY A 1068 -1.98 15.84 -26.37
CA GLY A 1068 -2.07 15.34 -25.00
C GLY A 1068 -1.22 16.16 -24.02
N ASN A 1069 -0.47 15.47 -23.17
CA ASN A 1069 0.44 16.11 -22.20
C ASN A 1069 1.82 16.48 -22.78
N ASN A 1070 2.05 16.20 -24.06
CA ASN A 1070 3.36 16.36 -24.69
C ASN A 1070 3.39 17.56 -25.63
N TRP A 1071 4.50 18.30 -25.59
CA TRP A 1071 4.79 19.37 -26.53
C TRP A 1071 5.70 18.86 -27.65
N TYR A 1072 5.39 19.24 -28.88
CA TYR A 1072 6.14 18.89 -30.07
C TYR A 1072 6.50 20.16 -30.83
N ARG A 1073 7.61 20.13 -31.55
CA ARG A 1073 8.02 21.25 -32.40
C ARG A 1073 8.06 20.84 -33.86
N LEU A 1074 7.37 21.59 -34.70
CA LEU A 1074 7.32 21.45 -36.15
C LEU A 1074 8.16 22.57 -36.78
N ASP A 1075 8.94 22.28 -37.83
CA ASP A 1075 9.64 23.33 -38.59
C ASP A 1075 8.69 24.09 -39.54
N THR A 1076 9.24 25.04 -40.31
CA THR A 1076 8.47 25.87 -41.25
C THR A 1076 7.85 25.09 -42.41
N SER A 1077 8.26 23.83 -42.64
CA SER A 1077 7.64 22.92 -43.61
C SER A 1077 6.57 22.02 -42.99
N GLY A 1078 6.36 22.15 -41.68
CA GLY A 1078 5.45 21.33 -40.89
C GLY A 1078 6.03 19.96 -40.52
N LYS A 1079 7.36 19.79 -40.59
CA LYS A 1079 8.03 18.54 -40.20
C LYS A 1079 8.39 18.55 -38.73
N MET A 1080 8.03 17.49 -38.01
CA MET A 1080 8.38 17.27 -36.60
C MET A 1080 9.89 17.19 -36.41
N GLN A 1081 10.35 17.93 -35.41
CA GLN A 1081 11.74 17.96 -34.98
C GLN A 1081 11.98 16.94 -33.86
N THR A 1082 13.22 16.47 -33.76
CA THR A 1082 13.71 15.61 -32.69
C THR A 1082 15.13 16.07 -32.29
N GLY A 1083 15.59 15.69 -31.10
CA GLY A 1083 16.88 16.11 -30.54
C GLY A 1083 16.89 17.55 -30.03
N TRP A 1084 18.10 18.10 -29.89
CA TRP A 1084 18.32 19.49 -29.48
C TRP A 1084 17.82 20.46 -30.54
N ILE A 1085 16.95 21.38 -30.13
CA ILE A 1085 16.49 22.48 -30.95
C ILE A 1085 16.71 23.80 -30.24
N LYS A 1086 16.96 24.85 -31.00
CA LYS A 1086 17.00 26.22 -30.51
C LYS A 1086 15.81 26.96 -31.08
N ASP A 1087 14.93 27.46 -30.22
CA ASP A 1087 13.75 28.17 -30.67
C ASP A 1087 14.06 29.62 -31.06
N THR A 1088 13.07 30.31 -31.62
CA THR A 1088 13.24 31.66 -32.20
C THR A 1088 13.67 32.74 -31.21
N ASP A 1089 13.41 32.54 -29.92
CA ASP A 1089 13.84 33.39 -28.80
C ASP A 1089 15.29 33.09 -28.35
N GLY A 1090 15.91 32.05 -28.90
CA GLY A 1090 17.25 31.60 -28.56
C GLY A 1090 17.30 30.58 -27.41
N THR A 1091 16.16 30.13 -26.89
CA THR A 1091 16.07 29.12 -25.84
C THR A 1091 16.29 27.72 -26.41
N TRP A 1092 17.05 26.88 -25.71
CA TRP A 1092 17.28 25.49 -26.09
C TRP A 1092 16.25 24.57 -25.46
N TYR A 1093 15.75 23.63 -26.25
CA TYR A 1093 14.85 22.56 -25.83
C TYR A 1093 15.38 21.24 -26.37
N TYR A 1094 15.01 20.14 -25.72
CA TYR A 1094 15.28 18.81 -26.24
C TYR A 1094 13.97 18.10 -26.54
N LEU A 1095 13.89 17.50 -27.72
CA LEU A 1095 12.77 16.67 -28.13
C LEU A 1095 13.26 15.24 -28.23
N SER A 1096 12.53 14.29 -27.64
CA SER A 1096 12.88 12.89 -27.69
C SER A 1096 12.77 12.33 -29.13
N ASN A 1097 13.13 11.06 -29.32
CA ASN A 1097 13.06 10.43 -30.64
C ASN A 1097 11.63 10.34 -31.21
N ASN A 1098 10.60 10.43 -30.37
CA ASN A 1098 9.19 10.50 -30.80
C ASN A 1098 8.71 11.95 -31.01
N GLY A 1099 9.57 12.95 -30.77
CA GLY A 1099 9.29 14.38 -30.95
C GLY A 1099 8.75 15.09 -29.71
N ALA A 1100 8.43 14.38 -28.63
CA ALA A 1100 7.94 14.96 -27.39
C ALA A 1100 9.06 15.72 -26.65
N MET A 1101 8.74 16.92 -26.15
CA MET A 1101 9.63 17.79 -25.41
C MET A 1101 9.97 17.20 -24.04
N SER A 1102 11.26 17.15 -23.72
CA SER A 1102 11.73 16.68 -22.43
C SER A 1102 11.74 17.79 -21.37
N THR A 1103 11.45 17.40 -20.13
CA THR A 1103 11.58 18.22 -18.91
C THR A 1103 12.38 17.44 -17.87
N GLY A 1104 12.97 18.11 -16.89
CA GLY A 1104 13.79 17.48 -15.84
C GLY A 1104 15.21 17.12 -16.31
N TRP A 1105 15.84 16.17 -15.61
CA TRP A 1105 17.18 15.69 -15.96
C TRP A 1105 17.17 14.88 -17.25
N LEU A 1106 18.04 15.25 -18.18
CA LEU A 1106 18.21 14.61 -19.47
C LEU A 1106 19.68 14.22 -19.66
N LYS A 1107 19.92 12.98 -20.05
CA LYS A 1107 21.21 12.55 -20.59
C LYS A 1107 21.16 12.54 -22.11
N ASP A 1108 21.99 13.35 -22.76
CA ASP A 1108 22.05 13.39 -24.23
C ASP A 1108 22.79 12.17 -24.82
N THR A 1109 22.82 12.10 -26.15
CA THR A 1109 23.47 11.00 -26.89
C THR A 1109 24.99 10.95 -26.71
N ASP A 1110 25.62 12.04 -26.27
CA ASP A 1110 27.06 12.11 -25.97
C ASP A 1110 27.35 11.74 -24.51
N GLY A 1111 26.31 11.36 -23.74
CA GLY A 1111 26.41 10.92 -22.36
C GLY A 1111 26.53 12.07 -21.35
N LYS A 1112 26.30 13.32 -21.77
CA LYS A 1112 26.30 14.49 -20.88
C LYS A 1112 24.92 14.70 -20.28
N TRP A 1113 24.89 15.14 -19.03
CA TRP A 1113 23.65 15.47 -18.32
C TRP A 1113 23.30 16.94 -18.49
N TYR A 1114 22.01 17.24 -18.62
CA TYR A 1114 21.42 18.58 -18.72
C TYR A 1114 20.16 18.60 -17.87
N TYR A 1115 19.71 19.79 -17.49
CA TYR A 1115 18.43 19.97 -16.84
C TYR A 1115 17.53 20.87 -17.67
N LEU A 1116 16.30 20.43 -17.91
CA LEU A 1116 15.27 21.15 -18.63
C LEU A 1116 14.22 21.58 -17.59
N ASN A 1117 13.89 22.87 -17.53
CA ASN A 1117 12.85 23.34 -16.60
C ASN A 1117 11.48 22.73 -16.94
N SER A 1118 10.48 22.92 -16.09
CA SER A 1118 9.11 22.41 -16.32
C SER A 1118 8.47 22.91 -17.63
N ASN A 1119 8.92 24.05 -18.17
CA ASN A 1119 8.51 24.55 -19.47
C ASN A 1119 9.38 24.04 -20.64
N GLY A 1120 10.29 23.09 -20.39
CA GLY A 1120 11.22 22.49 -21.35
C GLY A 1120 12.48 23.30 -21.65
N ALA A 1121 12.61 24.52 -21.13
CA ALA A 1121 13.77 25.36 -21.40
C ALA A 1121 15.02 24.81 -20.69
N MET A 1122 16.12 24.64 -21.43
CA MET A 1122 17.40 24.18 -20.88
C MET A 1122 17.95 25.18 -19.86
N LYS A 1123 18.26 24.67 -18.67
CA LYS A 1123 18.83 25.45 -17.57
C LYS A 1123 20.35 25.54 -17.69
N THR A 1124 20.88 26.69 -17.31
CA THR A 1124 22.32 26.95 -17.11
C THR A 1124 22.53 27.64 -15.77
N GLY A 1125 23.70 27.49 -15.17
CA GLY A 1125 24.02 28.05 -13.85
C GLY A 1125 23.59 27.15 -12.71
N TRP A 1126 23.35 27.74 -11.54
CA TRP A 1126 22.98 27.01 -10.33
C TRP A 1126 21.57 26.41 -10.42
N LEU A 1127 21.45 25.18 -9.94
CA LEU A 1127 20.20 24.44 -9.80
C LEU A 1127 20.17 23.80 -8.41
N GLU A 1128 19.09 24.01 -7.68
CA GLU A 1128 18.76 23.24 -6.49
C GLU A 1128 17.63 22.27 -6.87
N ASP A 1129 17.78 21.00 -6.53
CA ASP A 1129 16.72 20.01 -6.72
C ASP A 1129 15.72 20.00 -5.55
N THR A 1130 14.73 19.12 -5.63
CA THR A 1130 13.68 18.98 -4.61
C THR A 1130 14.19 18.47 -3.26
N ASP A 1131 15.39 17.89 -3.24
CA ASP A 1131 16.03 17.31 -2.06
C ASP A 1131 17.03 18.30 -1.41
N GLY A 1132 17.07 19.55 -1.88
CA GLY A 1132 17.98 20.60 -1.42
C GLY A 1132 19.42 20.42 -1.88
N ARG A 1133 19.68 19.53 -2.86
CA ARG A 1133 21.02 19.31 -3.42
C ARG A 1133 21.29 20.34 -4.51
N TRP A 1134 22.50 20.88 -4.47
CA TRP A 1134 22.93 21.91 -5.41
C TRP A 1134 23.75 21.31 -6.55
N TYR A 1135 23.47 21.76 -7.76
CA TYR A 1135 24.13 21.40 -9.00
C TYR A 1135 24.57 22.68 -9.72
N TYR A 1136 25.55 22.55 -10.60
CA TYR A 1136 25.91 23.62 -11.52
C TYR A 1136 25.89 23.13 -12.96
N LEU A 1137 25.16 23.84 -13.81
CA LEU A 1137 25.06 23.60 -15.24
C LEU A 1137 25.95 24.62 -15.97
N ASN A 1138 26.88 24.15 -16.79
CA ASN A 1138 27.77 25.01 -17.56
C ASN A 1138 26.98 25.91 -18.53
N SER A 1139 27.64 26.87 -19.17
CA SER A 1139 27.00 27.75 -20.16
C SER A 1139 26.48 27.03 -21.40
N ASP A 1140 26.97 25.82 -21.68
CA ASP A 1140 26.44 24.92 -22.72
C ASP A 1140 25.31 24.01 -22.21
N GLY A 1141 24.89 24.17 -20.94
CA GLY A 1141 23.84 23.40 -20.27
C GLY A 1141 24.32 22.11 -19.61
N SER A 1142 25.55 21.67 -19.88
CA SER A 1142 26.05 20.40 -19.36
C SER A 1142 26.31 20.47 -17.85
N MET A 1143 25.91 19.44 -17.12
CA MET A 1143 26.13 19.31 -15.68
C MET A 1143 27.61 19.26 -15.36
N LYS A 1144 28.02 20.04 -14.36
CA LYS A 1144 29.39 20.11 -13.87
C LYS A 1144 29.68 18.94 -12.94
N THR A 1145 30.85 18.35 -13.11
CA THR A 1145 31.48 17.45 -12.13
C THR A 1145 32.90 17.93 -11.86
N GLY A 1146 33.42 17.55 -10.69
CA GLY A 1146 34.71 17.98 -10.17
C GLY A 1146 34.75 19.45 -9.75
N TRP A 1147 35.97 19.99 -9.67
CA TRP A 1147 36.22 21.36 -9.22
C TRP A 1147 35.64 22.42 -10.17
N PHE A 1148 34.95 23.39 -9.58
CA PHE A 1148 34.33 24.52 -10.25
C PHE A 1148 34.68 25.82 -9.52
N LYS A 1149 34.99 26.87 -10.29
CA LYS A 1149 35.20 28.21 -9.75
C LYS A 1149 34.10 29.13 -10.26
N ASP A 1150 33.36 29.75 -9.36
CA ASP A 1150 32.30 30.68 -9.73
C ASP A 1150 32.86 32.05 -10.17
N ALA A 1151 31.96 32.96 -10.53
CA ALA A 1151 32.31 34.30 -10.99
C ALA A 1151 32.92 35.19 -9.89
N ASP A 1152 32.58 34.93 -8.63
CA ASP A 1152 33.12 35.64 -7.46
C ASP A 1152 34.47 35.09 -7.00
N GLY A 1153 34.93 34.01 -7.63
CA GLY A 1153 36.22 33.39 -7.43
C GLY A 1153 36.26 32.35 -6.31
N LYS A 1154 35.11 31.92 -5.80
CA LYS A 1154 34.98 30.81 -4.85
C LYS A 1154 35.05 29.47 -5.58
N TRP A 1155 35.64 28.49 -4.92
CA TRP A 1155 35.72 27.13 -5.44
C TRP A 1155 34.70 26.23 -4.78
N TYR A 1156 34.10 25.35 -5.58
CA TYR A 1156 33.13 24.34 -5.22
C TYR A 1156 33.57 23.01 -5.82
N TYR A 1157 33.19 21.90 -5.20
CA TYR A 1157 33.40 20.57 -5.75
C TYR A 1157 32.06 19.88 -6.00
N PHE A 1158 31.86 19.39 -7.22
CA PHE A 1158 30.69 18.60 -7.58
C PHE A 1158 31.08 17.13 -7.73
N ASN A 1159 30.33 16.22 -7.11
CA ASN A 1159 30.56 14.79 -7.16
C ASN A 1159 30.39 14.24 -8.58
N ASN A 1160 30.73 12.95 -8.80
CA ASN A 1160 30.50 12.31 -10.10
C ASN A 1160 29.01 12.26 -10.48
N SER A 1161 28.13 12.28 -9.47
CA SER A 1161 26.68 12.40 -9.62
C SER A 1161 26.20 13.84 -9.87
N GLY A 1162 27.10 14.83 -9.76
CA GLY A 1162 26.87 16.24 -10.09
C GLY A 1162 26.40 17.12 -8.94
N ASP A 1163 26.07 16.54 -7.80
CA ASP A 1163 25.69 17.25 -6.57
C ASP A 1163 26.91 17.88 -5.90
N MET A 1164 26.68 19.04 -5.27
CA MET A 1164 27.71 19.83 -4.60
C MET A 1164 28.07 19.21 -3.26
N ALA A 1165 29.36 18.97 -3.04
CA ALA A 1165 29.86 18.51 -1.76
C ALA A 1165 29.74 19.61 -0.69
N THR A 1166 29.33 19.24 0.53
CA THR A 1166 29.24 20.14 1.71
C THR A 1166 29.78 19.44 2.95
N ASN A 1167 30.36 20.18 3.89
CA ASN A 1167 30.88 19.66 5.17
C ASN A 1167 31.83 18.46 5.03
N THR A 1168 32.76 18.53 4.07
CA THR A 1168 33.66 17.41 3.75
C THR A 1168 35.04 17.87 3.29
N THR A 1169 35.94 16.93 3.00
CA THR A 1169 37.29 17.20 2.49
C THR A 1169 37.49 16.47 1.16
N ILE A 1170 37.85 17.21 0.10
CA ILE A 1170 38.11 16.67 -1.23
C ILE A 1170 39.52 17.04 -1.66
N ASP A 1171 40.32 16.06 -2.12
CA ASP A 1171 41.72 16.25 -2.54
C ASP A 1171 42.62 16.98 -1.50
N GLY A 1172 42.26 16.91 -0.22
CA GLY A 1172 42.96 17.60 0.87
C GLY A 1172 42.54 19.06 1.11
N PHE A 1173 41.45 19.52 0.48
CA PHE A 1173 40.86 20.84 0.65
C PHE A 1173 39.55 20.77 1.44
N GLU A 1174 39.38 21.65 2.44
CA GLU A 1174 38.19 21.66 3.30
C GLU A 1174 37.03 22.45 2.66
N ILE A 1175 35.84 21.84 2.64
CA ILE A 1175 34.59 22.40 2.12
C ILE A 1175 33.60 22.63 3.26
N ASP A 1176 33.10 23.85 3.40
CA ASP A 1176 32.16 24.23 4.46
C ASP A 1176 30.70 23.82 4.17
N SER A 1177 29.78 24.20 5.07
CA SER A 1177 28.34 23.91 4.94
C SER A 1177 27.67 24.64 3.77
N THR A 1178 28.31 25.67 3.20
CA THR A 1178 27.84 26.38 2.01
C THR A 1178 28.39 25.78 0.72
N GLY A 1179 29.20 24.73 0.81
CA GLY A 1179 29.88 24.08 -0.31
C GLY A 1179 31.13 24.82 -0.80
N ALA A 1180 31.51 25.91 -0.14
CA ALA A 1180 32.66 26.70 -0.53
C ALA A 1180 33.94 26.10 0.05
N TRP A 1181 34.99 26.08 -0.77
CA TRP A 1181 36.34 25.81 -0.31
C TRP A 1181 36.84 26.92 0.63
N ILE A 1182 37.34 26.54 1.80
CA ILE A 1182 37.76 27.48 2.85
C ILE A 1182 39.23 27.38 3.28
N SER A 1183 39.91 26.23 3.09
CA SER A 1183 41.35 26.09 3.41
C SER A 1183 42.08 25.00 2.63
#